data_AF-A0A4U7BCS1-F1
#
_entry.id   AF-A0A4U7BCS1-F1
#
_cell.length_a   1.000
_cell.length_b   1.000
_cell.length_c   1.000
_cell.angle_alpha   90.00
_cell.angle_beta   90.00
_cell.angle_gamma   90.00
#
_symmetry.space_group_name_H-M   'P 1'
#
loop_
_entity.id
_entity.type
_entity.pdbx_description
1 polymer ?
#
loop_
_entity_poly.entity_id
_entity_poly.type
_entity_poly.pdbx_seq_one_letter_code
_entity_poly.pdbx_strand_id
1 'polypeptide(L)'
;MGPEHPLPISPDFSSPEDYVSSLLEFVSSSKFFRILCGGVHVLEFFTFEPGLYTAILPEPWREFFAVHDIMDILDLLMREDLNDINQESWRDGPAPPSDLVTYIQTIRRLSLKRTFDRSHPPPLTREVALGMNIKKVHEVNHFTSYISTLAQDIASSSPENSLSHIIDLGSGQGYLPRALALPPHNHNVVGVESRENNITGSQNWDVMAKLAPKPIVMRNKKLFKEELAKAKADGTSLAKEDTRTKKGERGFFHHPGLPDLSTPADEEDVNVSCMPSSQGSVQYVSHYLLDGDLTRIIAQIISPSALSTIRHSPTPLSPPAKRALPRALPSSVRALVIALHSCGNLLHHGLRSLLLTPSVRAVAMVGCCYNLLTERLGPPTFKLHELRGRNARLEDLEKAFDPHGFPMSQRLCEYESKDGQGDKGIRLNITARMMAVQAPQNWGREDSAAFFKRHFFRALLQRVFVDLGLVNAPRAGWATAAEGQGDACDGCEDSGQGLEGTREEGEGKDEDTPSNEPVILGSLPKRAYASFLPYVRAAAAKLAKHETHPSFSVGRARKFSNALDGLSDDEVLAYEERYAAQKKDLSVVWSLMAFSAGVIEATILVDRWCWLKEQEQVEEAWVESVFGYEVSPRNMVVVGVKKREDASDR
;
A
#
# COMPACT_ATOMS: atom_id res chain seq x y z
N MET A 1 9.85 14.16 21.75
CA MET A 1 10.37 14.01 20.37
C MET A 1 10.08 12.61 19.84
N GLY A 2 10.63 11.54 20.44
CA GLY A 2 10.21 10.15 20.19
C GLY A 2 9.67 9.41 21.44
N PRO A 3 9.08 8.21 21.28
CA PRO A 3 8.69 7.33 22.38
C PRO A 3 9.90 6.76 23.14
N GLU A 4 9.70 6.33 24.39
CA GLU A 4 10.75 5.69 25.21
C GLU A 4 11.34 4.43 24.54
N HIS A 5 10.49 3.65 23.90
CA HIS A 5 10.90 2.51 23.07
C HIS A 5 10.82 2.89 21.59
N PRO A 6 11.92 2.78 20.82
CA PRO A 6 11.95 3.22 19.43
C PRO A 6 11.17 2.31 18.48
N LEU A 7 10.74 1.13 18.94
CA LEU A 7 9.85 0.22 18.23
C LEU A 7 8.72 -0.21 19.18
N PRO A 8 7.48 -0.34 18.68
CA PRO A 8 6.34 -0.76 19.49
C PRO A 8 6.30 -2.30 19.56
N ILE A 9 7.23 -2.90 20.31
CA ILE A 9 7.47 -4.35 20.37
C ILE A 9 6.92 -4.99 21.66
N SER A 10 6.89 -6.33 21.72
CA SER A 10 6.55 -7.07 22.95
C SER A 10 7.48 -6.66 24.10
N PRO A 11 6.98 -6.55 25.36
CA PRO A 11 7.85 -6.22 26.48
C PRO A 11 8.77 -7.40 26.85
N ASP A 12 8.54 -8.58 26.28
CA ASP A 12 9.38 -9.77 26.47
C ASP A 12 10.78 -9.62 25.83
N PHE A 13 10.96 -8.63 24.95
CA PHE A 13 12.26 -8.35 24.34
C PHE A 13 13.08 -7.42 25.21
N SER A 14 14.32 -7.83 25.49
CA SER A 14 15.25 -7.04 26.29
C SER A 14 15.66 -5.72 25.61
N SER A 15 15.66 -5.70 24.27
CA SER A 15 16.04 -4.54 23.46
C SER A 15 15.45 -4.63 22.04
N PRO A 16 15.41 -3.51 21.29
CA PRO A 16 15.10 -3.53 19.86
C PRO A 16 16.00 -4.48 19.07
N GLU A 17 17.28 -4.58 19.40
CA GLU A 17 18.25 -5.44 18.69
C GLU A 17 17.97 -6.93 18.86
N ASP A 18 17.56 -7.32 20.05
CA ASP A 18 17.15 -8.69 20.39
C ASP A 18 15.86 -9.07 19.63
N TYR A 19 14.93 -8.11 19.52
CA TYR A 19 13.73 -8.24 18.69
C TYR A 19 14.06 -8.40 17.21
N VAL A 20 14.89 -7.52 16.64
CA VAL A 20 15.27 -7.60 15.21
C VAL A 20 15.92 -8.94 14.92
N SER A 21 16.83 -9.41 15.78
CA SER A 21 17.48 -10.72 15.60
C SER A 21 16.47 -11.88 15.63
N SER A 22 15.53 -11.85 16.58
CA SER A 22 14.45 -12.85 16.67
C SER A 22 13.51 -12.81 15.45
N LEU A 23 13.21 -11.62 14.93
CA LEU A 23 12.37 -11.42 13.76
C LEU A 23 13.02 -11.99 12.50
N LEU A 24 14.29 -11.64 12.26
CA LEU A 24 15.02 -12.11 11.08
C LEU A 24 15.22 -13.62 11.11
N GLU A 25 15.53 -14.19 12.27
CA GLU A 25 15.64 -15.63 12.46
C GLU A 25 14.33 -16.35 12.10
N PHE A 26 13.20 -15.87 12.62
CA PHE A 26 11.91 -16.52 12.37
C PHE A 26 11.49 -16.40 10.89
N VAL A 27 11.64 -15.21 10.31
CA VAL A 27 11.27 -14.92 8.91
C VAL A 27 12.11 -15.75 7.93
N SER A 28 13.37 -16.03 8.26
CA SER A 28 14.25 -16.85 7.39
C SER A 28 14.03 -18.36 7.60
N SER A 29 13.96 -18.82 8.85
CA SER A 29 13.98 -20.26 9.20
C SER A 29 12.60 -20.94 9.20
N SER A 30 11.50 -20.21 9.42
CA SER A 30 10.17 -20.82 9.53
C SER A 30 9.57 -21.17 8.17
N LYS A 31 9.71 -22.44 7.74
CA LYS A 31 9.10 -22.96 6.50
C LYS A 31 7.58 -22.75 6.48
N PHE A 32 6.90 -23.05 7.58
CA PHE A 32 5.44 -22.92 7.67
C PHE A 32 4.97 -21.46 7.50
N PHE A 33 5.65 -20.50 8.14
CA PHE A 33 5.39 -19.08 7.95
C PHE A 33 5.61 -18.64 6.49
N ARG A 34 6.70 -19.08 5.87
CA ARG A 34 7.03 -18.78 4.46
C ARG A 34 5.99 -19.37 3.49
N ILE A 35 5.46 -20.56 3.78
CA ILE A 35 4.33 -21.15 3.05
C ILE A 35 3.12 -20.22 3.14
N LEU A 36 2.66 -19.89 4.35
CA LEU A 36 1.45 -19.06 4.54
C LEU A 36 1.59 -17.67 3.90
N CYS A 37 2.70 -16.98 4.11
CA CYS A 37 2.84 -15.61 3.63
C CYS A 37 3.30 -15.50 2.17
N GLY A 38 3.83 -16.57 1.57
CA GLY A 38 4.45 -16.52 0.24
C GLY A 38 4.03 -17.61 -0.73
N GLY A 39 3.81 -18.83 -0.25
CA GLY A 39 3.51 -20.01 -1.06
C GLY A 39 2.04 -20.15 -1.46
N VAL A 40 1.11 -19.57 -0.70
CA VAL A 40 -0.33 -19.73 -0.97
C VAL A 40 -0.85 -18.70 -1.97
N HIS A 41 -1.37 -19.16 -3.11
CA HIS A 41 -2.15 -18.33 -4.02
C HIS A 41 -3.63 -18.75 -3.97
N VAL A 42 -4.48 -17.89 -3.39
CA VAL A 42 -5.90 -18.22 -3.09
C VAL A 42 -6.72 -18.66 -4.30
N LEU A 43 -6.38 -18.22 -5.51
CA LEU A 43 -7.09 -18.66 -6.72
C LEU A 43 -6.85 -20.13 -7.04
N GLU A 44 -5.70 -20.67 -6.60
CA GLU A 44 -5.32 -22.05 -6.86
C GLU A 44 -5.83 -23.01 -5.77
N PHE A 45 -6.61 -22.52 -4.80
CA PHE A 45 -7.05 -23.30 -3.64
C PHE A 45 -7.80 -24.59 -4.00
N PHE A 46 -8.62 -24.55 -5.07
CA PHE A 46 -9.40 -25.69 -5.55
C PHE A 46 -8.79 -26.39 -6.78
N THR A 47 -7.61 -25.97 -7.22
CA THR A 47 -7.00 -26.50 -8.45
C THR A 47 -5.95 -27.57 -8.20
N PHE A 48 -5.48 -27.72 -6.96
CA PHE A 48 -4.48 -28.72 -6.56
C PHE A 48 -5.11 -30.00 -5.98
N GLU A 49 -4.46 -31.14 -6.21
CA GLU A 49 -4.79 -32.42 -5.57
C GLU A 49 -3.51 -33.05 -4.95
N PRO A 50 -3.52 -33.49 -3.67
CA PRO A 50 -4.57 -33.23 -2.66
C PRO A 50 -4.78 -31.73 -2.45
N GLY A 51 -5.93 -31.30 -1.92
CA GLY A 51 -6.25 -29.86 -1.79
C GLY A 51 -5.23 -29.06 -0.94
N LEU A 52 -5.14 -27.76 -1.22
CA LEU A 52 -4.15 -26.85 -0.60
C LEU A 52 -4.24 -26.82 0.94
N TYR A 53 -5.44 -26.99 1.49
CA TYR A 53 -5.69 -27.10 2.92
C TYR A 53 -4.95 -28.27 3.58
N THR A 54 -5.06 -29.45 2.98
CA THR A 54 -4.50 -30.70 3.52
C THR A 54 -2.98 -30.70 3.48
N ALA A 55 -2.38 -30.17 2.43
CA ALA A 55 -0.93 -30.20 2.30
C ALA A 55 -0.20 -29.13 3.10
N ILE A 56 -0.88 -28.01 3.43
CA ILE A 56 -0.25 -26.92 4.19
C ILE A 56 -0.40 -27.14 5.69
N LEU A 57 -1.61 -27.49 6.15
CA LEU A 57 -1.91 -27.50 7.58
C LEU A 57 -1.69 -28.90 8.16
N PRO A 58 -1.05 -29.04 9.34
CA PRO A 58 -0.95 -30.32 10.04
C PRO A 58 -2.31 -30.94 10.35
N GLU A 59 -2.39 -32.27 10.37
CA GLU A 59 -3.63 -33.00 10.65
C GLU A 59 -4.33 -32.58 11.95
N PRO A 60 -3.63 -32.45 13.11
CA PRO A 60 -4.27 -32.03 14.35
C PRO A 60 -4.92 -30.65 14.27
N TRP A 61 -4.36 -29.74 13.45
CA TRP A 61 -4.93 -28.41 13.25
C TRP A 61 -6.21 -28.51 12.42
N ARG A 62 -6.21 -29.36 11.39
CA ARG A 62 -7.39 -29.55 10.53
C ARG A 62 -8.55 -30.16 11.31
N GLU A 63 -8.29 -31.14 12.17
CA GLU A 63 -9.29 -31.73 13.06
C GLU A 63 -9.89 -30.69 14.00
N PHE A 64 -9.04 -29.86 14.63
CA PHE A 64 -9.47 -28.76 15.48
C PHE A 64 -10.32 -27.74 14.70
N PHE A 65 -9.86 -27.30 13.53
CA PHE A 65 -10.60 -26.31 12.74
C PHE A 65 -11.91 -26.87 12.16
N ALA A 66 -12.00 -28.17 11.90
CA ALA A 66 -13.21 -28.80 11.35
C ALA A 66 -14.42 -28.61 12.28
N VAL A 67 -14.22 -28.62 13.60
CA VAL A 67 -15.31 -28.59 14.60
C VAL A 67 -15.66 -27.20 15.14
N HIS A 68 -14.81 -26.18 14.97
CA HIS A 68 -15.06 -24.81 15.50
C HIS A 68 -15.56 -23.81 14.45
N ASP A 69 -16.39 -22.82 14.83
CA ASP A 69 -16.83 -21.78 13.89
C ASP A 69 -15.65 -20.91 13.44
N ILE A 70 -15.74 -20.35 12.22
CA ILE A 70 -14.68 -19.48 11.70
C ILE A 70 -14.48 -18.24 12.58
N MET A 71 -15.52 -17.74 13.25
CA MET A 71 -15.38 -16.60 14.15
C MET A 71 -14.66 -16.97 15.44
N ASP A 72 -14.88 -18.17 15.97
CA ASP A 72 -14.14 -18.66 17.13
C ASP A 72 -12.65 -18.76 16.77
N ILE A 73 -12.32 -19.31 15.59
CA ILE A 73 -10.94 -19.39 15.10
C ILE A 73 -10.31 -17.99 14.99
N LEU A 74 -11.04 -17.00 14.45
CA LEU A 74 -10.55 -15.61 14.39
C LEU A 74 -10.32 -15.01 15.79
N ASP A 75 -11.19 -15.29 16.75
CA ASP A 75 -11.05 -14.84 18.13
C ASP A 75 -9.83 -15.48 18.79
N LEU A 76 -9.60 -16.79 18.61
CA LEU A 76 -8.39 -17.49 19.07
C LEU A 76 -7.12 -16.86 18.49
N LEU A 77 -7.09 -16.61 17.17
CA LEU A 77 -5.92 -16.05 16.52
C LEU A 77 -5.59 -14.64 17.05
N MET A 78 -6.59 -13.80 17.30
CA MET A 78 -6.38 -12.36 17.41
C MET A 78 -6.79 -11.68 18.71
N ARG A 79 -7.74 -12.24 19.47
CA ARG A 79 -8.46 -11.51 20.53
C ARG A 79 -8.36 -12.18 21.90
N GLU A 80 -8.44 -13.49 21.94
CA GLU A 80 -8.40 -14.22 23.22
C GLU A 80 -7.01 -14.16 23.86
N ASP A 81 -6.98 -14.06 25.20
CA ASP A 81 -5.77 -14.30 25.97
C ASP A 81 -5.49 -15.81 25.97
N LEU A 82 -4.32 -16.18 25.47
CA LEU A 82 -3.95 -17.59 25.32
C LEU A 82 -3.64 -18.25 26.67
N ASN A 83 -3.41 -17.46 27.73
CA ASN A 83 -3.22 -17.99 29.09
C ASN A 83 -4.52 -18.45 29.73
N ASP A 84 -5.67 -17.97 29.25
CA ASP A 84 -6.99 -18.28 29.79
C ASP A 84 -7.63 -19.51 29.13
N ILE A 85 -6.97 -20.11 28.15
CA ILE A 85 -7.50 -21.26 27.40
C ILE A 85 -7.39 -22.52 28.27
N ASN A 86 -8.54 -23.16 28.50
CA ASN A 86 -8.60 -24.46 29.17
C ASN A 86 -7.96 -25.54 28.27
N GLN A 87 -7.03 -26.30 28.84
CA GLN A 87 -6.28 -27.35 28.16
C GLN A 87 -7.12 -28.60 27.85
N GLU A 88 -8.28 -28.77 28.50
CA GLU A 88 -9.16 -29.93 28.30
C GLU A 88 -10.26 -29.68 27.26
N SER A 89 -10.76 -28.46 27.16
CA SER A 89 -11.84 -28.11 26.23
C SER A 89 -11.85 -26.62 25.90
N TRP A 90 -12.34 -26.25 24.71
CA TRP A 90 -12.48 -24.86 24.29
C TRP A 90 -13.77 -24.70 23.47
N ARG A 91 -14.64 -23.78 23.87
CA ARG A 91 -15.93 -23.45 23.20
C ARG A 91 -16.73 -24.69 22.78
N ASP A 92 -17.03 -25.56 23.75
CA ASP A 92 -17.79 -26.81 23.56
C ASP A 92 -17.14 -27.84 22.60
N GLY A 93 -15.84 -27.68 22.31
CA GLY A 93 -15.04 -28.56 21.46
C GLY A 93 -13.66 -28.89 22.05
N PRO A 94 -12.80 -29.58 21.28
CA PRO A 94 -11.45 -29.91 21.70
C PRO A 94 -10.61 -28.64 21.87
N ALA A 95 -9.69 -28.65 22.84
CA ALA A 95 -8.73 -27.57 23.02
C ALA A 95 -7.82 -27.39 21.77
N PRO A 96 -7.32 -26.17 21.51
CA PRO A 96 -6.41 -25.94 20.39
C PRO A 96 -5.10 -26.73 20.58
N PRO A 97 -4.54 -27.31 19.49
CA PRO A 97 -3.25 -27.98 19.54
C PRO A 97 -2.14 -27.09 20.12
N SER A 98 -1.22 -27.66 20.90
CA SER A 98 -0.19 -26.88 21.60
C SER A 98 0.78 -26.17 20.65
N ASP A 99 1.08 -26.78 19.50
CA ASP A 99 1.92 -26.21 18.45
C ASP A 99 1.20 -25.08 17.69
N LEU A 100 -0.12 -25.14 17.53
CA LEU A 100 -0.95 -24.02 17.06
C LEU A 100 -0.87 -22.85 18.05
N VAL A 101 -1.07 -23.10 19.35
CA VAL A 101 -0.95 -22.05 20.37
C VAL A 101 0.43 -21.41 20.37
N THR A 102 1.50 -22.23 20.28
CA THR A 102 2.88 -21.75 20.17
C THR A 102 3.10 -20.89 18.92
N TYR A 103 2.51 -21.29 17.78
CA TYR A 103 2.56 -20.50 16.55
C TYR A 103 1.86 -19.14 16.73
N ILE A 104 0.67 -19.12 17.33
CA ILE A 104 -0.09 -17.89 17.59
C ILE A 104 0.70 -16.96 18.51
N GLN A 105 1.26 -17.48 19.61
CA GLN A 105 2.13 -16.72 20.51
C GLN A 105 3.32 -16.12 19.76
N THR A 106 3.97 -16.90 18.89
CA THR A 106 5.12 -16.44 18.11
C THR A 106 4.75 -15.31 17.15
N ILE A 107 3.66 -15.45 16.39
CA ILE A 107 3.19 -14.39 15.48
C ILE A 107 2.79 -13.12 16.25
N ARG A 108 2.07 -13.25 17.37
CA ARG A 108 1.68 -12.09 18.20
C ARG A 108 2.90 -11.39 18.79
N ARG A 109 3.87 -12.15 19.30
CA ARG A 109 5.12 -11.63 19.88
C ARG A 109 5.98 -10.90 18.85
N LEU A 110 6.05 -11.41 17.61
CA LEU A 110 6.85 -10.83 16.52
C LEU A 110 6.13 -9.75 15.71
N SER A 111 4.83 -9.57 15.89
CA SER A 111 4.09 -8.48 15.28
C SER A 111 4.28 -7.19 16.06
N LEU A 112 4.33 -6.06 15.37
CA LEU A 112 4.38 -4.75 16.04
C LEU A 112 3.04 -4.44 16.72
N LYS A 113 3.10 -3.93 17.95
CA LYS A 113 1.94 -3.45 18.71
C LYS A 113 1.34 -2.23 18.02
N ARG A 114 0.02 -2.23 17.88
CA ARG A 114 -0.73 -1.18 17.18
C ARG A 114 -1.62 -0.35 18.10
N THR A 115 -1.36 -0.44 19.40
CA THR A 115 -2.07 0.34 20.41
C THR A 115 -1.86 1.82 20.15
N PHE A 116 -2.95 2.57 20.25
CA PHE A 116 -2.97 4.01 19.98
C PHE A 116 -3.61 4.70 21.17
N ASP A 117 -2.78 5.14 22.10
CA ASP A 117 -3.22 5.66 23.40
C ASP A 117 -3.11 7.20 23.48
N ARG A 118 -3.02 7.88 22.33
CA ARG A 118 -2.94 9.34 22.28
C ARG A 118 -4.32 9.96 22.44
N SER A 119 -4.34 11.13 23.10
CA SER A 119 -5.55 11.93 23.22
C SER A 119 -6.11 12.33 21.85
N HIS A 120 -7.42 12.40 21.75
CA HIS A 120 -8.07 12.91 20.55
C HIS A 120 -7.76 14.41 20.39
N PRO A 121 -7.15 14.83 19.28
CA PRO A 121 -6.94 16.24 19.02
C PRO A 121 -8.29 16.92 18.79
N PRO A 122 -8.36 18.26 18.96
CA PRO A 122 -9.55 19.03 18.61
C PRO A 122 -10.05 18.68 17.21
N PRO A 123 -11.37 18.61 16.98
CA PRO A 123 -11.90 18.25 15.68
C PRO A 123 -11.53 19.29 14.62
N LEU A 124 -11.26 18.81 13.39
CA LEU A 124 -11.07 19.69 12.23
C LEU A 124 -12.29 20.60 12.05
N THR A 125 -12.05 21.84 11.61
CA THR A 125 -13.14 22.76 11.27
C THR A 125 -13.97 22.19 10.12
N ARG A 126 -15.25 22.58 10.05
CA ARG A 126 -16.17 22.10 9.02
C ARG A 126 -15.59 22.33 7.63
N GLU A 127 -15.01 23.51 7.39
CA GLU A 127 -14.40 23.90 6.12
C GLU A 127 -13.23 23.00 5.72
N VAL A 128 -12.38 22.59 6.66
CA VAL A 128 -11.24 21.69 6.41
C VAL A 128 -11.70 20.26 6.17
N ALA A 129 -12.68 19.78 6.95
CA ALA A 129 -13.20 18.42 6.85
C ALA A 129 -14.08 18.16 5.61
N LEU A 130 -14.42 19.19 4.82
CA LEU A 130 -15.27 19.05 3.64
C LEU A 130 -14.71 18.01 2.66
N GLY A 131 -15.57 17.07 2.26
CA GLY A 131 -15.23 16.02 1.29
C GLY A 131 -14.51 14.81 1.88
N MET A 132 -14.10 14.85 3.14
CA MET A 132 -13.47 13.71 3.82
C MET A 132 -14.52 12.70 4.33
N ASN A 133 -14.19 11.41 4.26
CA ASN A 133 -14.94 10.39 4.99
C ASN A 133 -14.42 10.27 6.44
N ILE A 134 -15.13 9.52 7.30
CA ILE A 134 -14.79 9.35 8.73
C ILE A 134 -13.33 8.94 8.90
N LYS A 135 -12.87 7.93 8.15
CA LYS A 135 -11.48 7.47 8.17
C LYS A 135 -10.50 8.57 7.81
N LYS A 136 -10.77 9.35 6.77
CA LYS A 136 -9.87 10.42 6.30
C LYS A 136 -9.82 11.57 7.29
N VAL A 137 -10.95 11.94 7.91
CA VAL A 137 -10.99 12.92 9.01
C VAL A 137 -10.11 12.43 10.17
N HIS A 138 -10.26 11.18 10.58
CA HIS A 138 -9.45 10.57 11.64
C HIS A 138 -7.95 10.63 11.35
N GLU A 139 -7.54 10.15 10.18
CA GLU A 139 -6.12 10.15 9.78
C GLU A 139 -5.55 11.58 9.70
N VAL A 140 -6.25 12.49 9.02
CA VAL A 140 -5.76 13.87 8.85
C VAL A 140 -5.68 14.57 10.20
N ASN A 141 -6.70 14.48 11.04
CA ASN A 141 -6.73 15.18 12.33
C ASN A 141 -5.62 14.71 13.26
N HIS A 142 -5.43 13.39 13.39
CA HIS A 142 -4.37 12.84 14.23
C HIS A 142 -2.98 13.13 13.65
N PHE A 143 -2.79 13.01 12.33
CA PHE A 143 -1.48 13.22 11.73
C PHE A 143 -1.08 14.71 11.74
N THR A 144 -1.99 15.66 11.53
CA THR A 144 -1.64 17.09 11.62
C THR A 144 -1.23 17.50 13.03
N SER A 145 -1.93 16.99 14.04
CA SER A 145 -1.55 17.18 15.44
C SER A 145 -0.18 16.56 15.72
N TYR A 146 0.04 15.32 15.26
CA TYR A 146 1.32 14.62 15.41
C TYR A 146 2.48 15.42 14.82
N ILE A 147 2.35 15.83 13.55
CA ILE A 147 3.39 16.57 12.82
C ILE A 147 3.68 17.93 13.47
N SER A 148 2.65 18.62 13.97
CA SER A 148 2.85 19.91 14.65
C SER A 148 3.57 19.75 15.98
N THR A 149 3.24 18.73 16.77
CA THR A 149 3.97 18.40 18.00
C THR A 149 5.41 18.01 17.69
N LEU A 150 5.65 17.17 16.68
CA LEU A 150 7.00 16.79 16.27
C LEU A 150 7.83 18.01 15.85
N ALA A 151 7.25 18.92 15.06
CA ALA A 151 7.92 20.15 14.65
C ALA A 151 8.27 21.05 15.86
N GLN A 152 7.38 21.15 16.83
CA GLN A 152 7.61 21.90 18.07
C GLN A 152 8.69 21.25 18.95
N ASP A 153 8.68 19.93 19.06
CA ASP A 153 9.68 19.17 19.82
C ASP A 153 11.09 19.38 19.22
N ILE A 154 11.22 19.28 17.89
CA ILE A 154 12.49 19.52 17.17
C ILE A 154 12.98 20.96 17.41
N ALA A 155 12.08 21.95 17.31
CA ALA A 155 12.43 23.35 17.56
C ALA A 155 12.85 23.59 19.02
N SER A 156 12.29 22.82 19.97
CA SER A 156 12.60 22.95 21.40
C SER A 156 13.90 22.25 21.77
N SER A 157 14.21 21.11 21.16
CA SER A 157 15.45 20.36 21.41
C SER A 157 16.66 21.01 20.73
N SER A 158 16.45 21.60 19.55
CA SER A 158 17.49 22.09 18.65
C SER A 158 16.98 23.34 17.89
N PRO A 159 16.99 24.54 18.50
CA PRO A 159 16.46 25.77 17.89
C PRO A 159 17.08 26.10 16.52
N GLU A 160 18.36 25.76 16.31
CA GLU A 160 19.08 25.87 15.05
C GLU A 160 18.50 25.00 13.92
N ASN A 161 17.87 23.87 14.30
CA ASN A 161 17.16 22.96 13.40
C ASN A 161 15.66 23.28 13.30
N SER A 162 15.20 24.43 13.83
CA SER A 162 13.80 24.84 13.72
C SER A 162 13.34 24.81 12.27
N LEU A 163 12.31 24.00 12.04
CA LEU A 163 11.75 23.74 10.72
C LEU A 163 11.11 25.01 10.16
N SER A 164 11.30 25.25 8.86
CA SER A 164 10.66 26.35 8.13
C SER A 164 9.55 25.90 7.21
N HIS A 165 9.59 24.65 6.75
CA HIS A 165 8.64 24.08 5.80
C HIS A 165 8.31 22.62 6.12
N ILE A 166 7.12 22.20 5.70
CA ILE A 166 6.71 20.79 5.67
C ILE A 166 6.54 20.40 4.20
N ILE A 167 7.08 19.27 3.77
CA ILE A 167 6.93 18.75 2.40
C ILE A 167 6.09 17.48 2.47
N ASP A 168 4.88 17.51 1.92
CA ASP A 168 3.97 16.36 1.87
C ASP A 168 4.08 15.63 0.53
N LEU A 169 4.67 14.43 0.55
CA LEU A 169 4.89 13.61 -0.65
C LEU A 169 3.64 12.77 -0.96
N GLY A 170 3.16 12.88 -2.20
CA GLY A 170 1.93 12.20 -2.62
C GLY A 170 0.68 12.84 -2.03
N SER A 171 0.65 14.18 -2.01
CA SER A 171 -0.38 14.98 -1.34
C SER A 171 -1.81 14.77 -1.86
N GLY A 172 -1.98 14.18 -3.05
CA GLY A 172 -3.26 13.76 -3.60
C GLY A 172 -4.24 14.92 -3.69
N GLN A 173 -5.33 14.87 -2.92
CA GLN A 173 -6.35 15.93 -2.92
C GLN A 173 -6.02 17.12 -1.99
N GLY A 174 -4.82 17.18 -1.41
CA GLY A 174 -4.36 18.31 -0.60
C GLY A 174 -5.00 18.41 0.79
N TYR A 175 -5.54 17.31 1.32
CA TYR A 175 -6.17 17.30 2.64
C TYR A 175 -5.21 17.63 3.78
N LEU A 176 -4.05 16.96 3.79
CA LEU A 176 -3.04 17.13 4.83
C LEU A 176 -2.34 18.51 4.74
N PRO A 177 -1.94 19.00 3.55
CA PRO A 177 -1.37 20.35 3.42
C PRO A 177 -2.33 21.44 3.90
N ARG A 178 -3.61 21.38 3.51
CA ARG A 178 -4.61 22.34 3.98
C ARG A 178 -4.77 22.34 5.50
N ALA A 179 -4.88 21.16 6.10
CA ALA A 179 -5.08 21.04 7.54
C ALA A 179 -3.87 21.54 8.34
N LEU A 180 -2.65 21.32 7.85
CA LEU A 180 -1.42 21.83 8.47
C LEU A 180 -1.24 23.35 8.29
N ALA A 181 -1.69 23.91 7.16
CA ALA A 181 -1.53 25.34 6.87
C ALA A 181 -2.55 26.23 7.60
N LEU A 182 -3.71 25.70 7.98
CA LEU A 182 -4.76 26.45 8.66
C LEU A 182 -4.60 26.40 10.19
N PRO A 183 -5.23 27.33 10.93
CA PRO A 183 -5.27 27.27 12.39
C PRO A 183 -5.83 25.94 12.90
N PRO A 184 -5.27 25.39 14.00
CA PRO A 184 -4.28 26.03 14.88
C PRO A 184 -2.81 25.87 14.43
N HIS A 185 -2.53 25.09 13.38
CA HIS A 185 -1.18 24.61 13.05
C HIS A 185 -0.33 25.64 12.30
N ASN A 186 -0.91 26.36 11.33
CA ASN A 186 -0.28 27.51 10.66
C ASN A 186 1.09 27.25 9.99
N HIS A 187 1.34 26.05 9.47
CA HIS A 187 2.61 25.71 8.82
C HIS A 187 2.70 26.19 7.36
N ASN A 188 3.92 26.33 6.85
CA ASN A 188 4.19 26.47 5.42
C ASN A 188 4.38 25.08 4.81
N VAL A 189 3.45 24.66 3.96
CA VAL A 189 3.43 23.30 3.43
C VAL A 189 3.62 23.29 1.92
N VAL A 190 4.45 22.36 1.44
CA VAL A 190 4.65 22.06 0.03
C VAL A 190 4.03 20.70 -0.26
N GLY A 191 2.90 20.68 -0.96
CA GLY A 191 2.26 19.44 -1.43
C GLY A 191 2.85 18.99 -2.76
N VAL A 192 3.54 17.86 -2.78
CA VAL A 192 4.11 17.27 -4.00
C VAL A 192 3.15 16.22 -4.53
N GLU A 193 2.83 16.31 -5.81
CA GLU A 193 1.88 15.41 -6.48
C GLU A 193 2.28 15.23 -7.94
N SER A 194 2.22 14.00 -8.46
CA SER A 194 2.63 13.72 -9.84
C SER A 194 1.51 13.89 -10.87
N ARG A 195 0.25 14.00 -10.42
CA ARG A 195 -0.91 14.17 -11.31
C ARG A 195 -1.46 15.58 -11.24
N GLU A 196 -1.36 16.33 -12.33
CA GLU A 196 -1.82 17.73 -12.40
C GLU A 196 -3.32 17.90 -12.08
N ASN A 197 -4.15 16.91 -12.45
CA ASN A 197 -5.58 16.91 -12.12
C ASN A 197 -5.83 16.92 -10.60
N ASN A 198 -4.98 16.25 -9.83
CA ASN A 198 -5.06 16.23 -8.36
C ASN A 198 -4.66 17.60 -7.78
N ILE A 199 -3.63 18.24 -8.32
CA ILE A 199 -3.21 19.60 -7.94
C ILE A 199 -4.33 20.60 -8.20
N THR A 200 -4.89 20.59 -9.42
CA THR A 200 -6.01 21.47 -9.80
C THR A 200 -7.22 21.26 -8.89
N GLY A 201 -7.55 19.99 -8.60
CA GLY A 201 -8.60 19.64 -7.65
C GLY A 201 -8.34 20.21 -6.25
N SER A 202 -7.09 20.12 -5.77
CA SER A 202 -6.68 20.61 -4.46
C SER A 202 -6.83 22.13 -4.31
N GLN A 203 -6.46 22.90 -5.34
CA GLN A 203 -6.64 24.36 -5.33
C GLN A 203 -8.10 24.78 -5.19
N ASN A 204 -9.03 24.04 -5.79
CA ASN A 204 -10.47 24.30 -5.62
C ASN A 204 -10.92 24.08 -4.17
N TRP A 205 -10.40 23.06 -3.52
CA TRP A 205 -10.66 22.79 -2.11
C TRP A 205 -10.04 23.83 -1.19
N ASP A 206 -8.89 24.42 -1.54
CA ASP A 206 -8.27 25.50 -0.76
C ASP A 206 -9.19 26.74 -0.70
N VAL A 207 -9.88 27.06 -1.80
CA VAL A 207 -10.89 28.13 -1.83
C VAL A 207 -12.06 27.79 -0.90
N MET A 208 -12.53 26.54 -0.91
CA MET A 208 -13.63 26.10 -0.03
C MET A 208 -13.22 26.11 1.45
N ALA A 209 -11.94 25.83 1.73
CA ALA A 209 -11.34 25.87 3.06
C ALA A 209 -10.99 27.29 3.54
N LYS A 210 -11.26 28.33 2.74
CA LYS A 210 -10.89 29.73 3.00
C LYS A 210 -9.38 29.98 3.10
N LEU A 211 -8.58 29.13 2.43
CA LEU A 211 -7.12 29.26 2.32
C LEU A 211 -6.69 29.96 1.02
N ALA A 212 -7.62 30.15 0.07
CA ALA A 212 -7.42 30.92 -1.15
C ALA A 212 -8.64 31.81 -1.43
N PRO A 213 -8.47 32.95 -2.10
CA PRO A 213 -9.59 33.84 -2.43
C PRO A 213 -10.52 33.19 -3.45
N LYS A 214 -11.83 33.40 -3.30
CA LYS A 214 -12.79 32.92 -4.28
C LYS A 214 -12.66 33.73 -5.57
N PRO A 215 -12.45 33.10 -6.74
CA PRO A 215 -12.38 33.82 -8.00
C PRO A 215 -13.70 34.55 -8.26
N ILE A 216 -13.63 35.87 -8.45
CA ILE A 216 -14.78 36.71 -8.78
C ILE A 216 -15.00 36.61 -10.30
N VAL A 217 -15.93 35.74 -10.72
CA VAL A 217 -16.34 35.67 -12.13
C VAL A 217 -17.36 36.78 -12.41
N MET A 218 -16.90 37.89 -12.97
CA MET A 218 -17.79 38.93 -13.50
C MET A 218 -18.35 38.46 -14.85
N ARG A 219 -19.64 38.12 -14.87
CA ARG A 219 -20.36 37.74 -16.10
C ARG A 219 -21.66 38.54 -16.25
N ASN A 220 -21.96 39.00 -17.46
CA ASN A 220 -23.25 39.60 -17.75
C ASN A 220 -24.32 38.50 -17.72
N LYS A 221 -25.16 38.54 -16.68
CA LYS A 221 -26.16 37.49 -16.38
C LYS A 221 -27.18 37.30 -17.50
N LYS A 222 -27.45 38.33 -18.32
CA LYS A 222 -28.39 38.27 -19.44
C LYS A 222 -27.76 37.55 -20.64
N LEU A 223 -26.58 37.98 -21.07
CA LEU A 223 -25.83 37.36 -22.18
C LEU A 223 -25.48 35.90 -21.88
N PHE A 224 -25.02 35.59 -20.67
CA PHE A 224 -24.71 34.22 -20.28
C PHE A 224 -25.93 33.29 -20.27
N LYS A 225 -27.12 33.82 -19.92
CA LYS A 225 -28.37 33.06 -20.00
C LYS A 225 -28.82 32.84 -21.44
N GLU A 226 -28.62 33.83 -22.31
CA GLU A 226 -28.90 33.73 -23.74
C GLU A 226 -27.95 32.73 -24.42
N GLU A 227 -26.67 32.72 -24.06
CA GLU A 227 -25.68 31.72 -24.50
C GLU A 227 -26.03 30.31 -24.00
N LEU A 228 -26.43 30.17 -22.73
CA LEU A 228 -26.93 28.90 -22.18
C LEU A 228 -28.18 28.39 -22.91
N ALA A 229 -29.10 29.30 -23.26
CA ALA A 229 -30.31 28.95 -24.00
C ALA A 229 -29.98 28.53 -25.44
N LYS A 230 -29.07 29.24 -26.11
CA LYS A 230 -28.56 28.89 -27.45
C LYS A 230 -27.88 27.53 -27.46
N ALA A 231 -26.90 27.32 -26.57
CA ALA A 231 -26.20 26.05 -26.48
C ALA A 231 -27.17 24.86 -26.25
N LYS A 232 -28.14 25.06 -25.34
CA LYS A 232 -29.18 24.05 -25.07
C LYS A 232 -30.11 23.81 -26.27
N ALA A 233 -30.37 24.81 -27.10
CA ALA A 233 -31.15 24.67 -28.34
C ALA A 233 -30.35 23.97 -29.45
N ASP A 234 -29.04 24.21 -29.52
CA ASP A 234 -28.13 23.64 -30.52
C ASP A 234 -27.65 22.22 -30.14
N GLY A 235 -28.19 21.62 -29.07
CA GLY A 235 -27.76 20.31 -28.56
C GLY A 235 -26.33 20.29 -27.99
N THR A 236 -25.69 21.45 -27.85
CA THR A 236 -24.35 21.59 -27.31
C THR A 236 -24.40 21.94 -25.83
N SER A 237 -23.66 21.19 -25.01
CA SER A 237 -23.47 21.55 -23.61
C SER A 237 -22.37 22.62 -23.56
N LEU A 238 -22.67 23.86 -23.15
CA LEU A 238 -21.62 24.72 -22.56
C LEU A 238 -20.99 23.89 -21.45
N ALA A 239 -19.70 23.57 -21.58
CA ALA A 239 -18.99 22.66 -20.70
C ALA A 239 -19.40 22.92 -19.24
N LYS A 240 -20.31 22.09 -18.72
CA LYS A 240 -20.44 21.99 -17.27
C LYS A 240 -19.05 21.56 -16.83
N GLU A 241 -18.41 22.35 -15.98
CA GLU A 241 -17.26 21.89 -15.21
C GLU A 241 -17.54 20.46 -14.79
N ASP A 242 -16.84 19.51 -15.41
CA ASP A 242 -17.14 18.11 -15.21
C ASP A 242 -16.93 17.84 -13.72
N THR A 243 -17.98 17.45 -12.99
CA THR A 243 -17.83 17.13 -11.57
C THR A 243 -16.80 16.01 -11.31
N ARG A 244 -16.38 15.29 -12.36
CA ARG A 244 -15.23 14.37 -12.33
C ARG A 244 -13.88 15.06 -12.15
N THR A 245 -13.65 16.26 -12.71
CA THR A 245 -12.41 17.02 -12.46
C THR A 245 -12.29 17.47 -11.00
N LYS A 246 -13.41 17.61 -10.28
CA LYS A 246 -13.42 17.90 -8.83
C LYS A 246 -13.06 16.70 -7.93
N LYS A 247 -13.12 15.46 -8.46
CA LYS A 247 -12.84 14.25 -7.67
C LYS A 247 -11.50 13.56 -8.00
N GLY A 248 -10.79 14.02 -9.04
CA GLY A 248 -9.63 13.32 -9.59
C GLY A 248 -10.05 11.99 -10.23
N GLU A 249 -9.39 11.60 -11.33
CA GLU A 249 -9.69 10.31 -11.96
C GLU A 249 -9.16 9.15 -11.10
N ARG A 250 -10.04 8.18 -10.80
CA ARG A 250 -9.67 6.86 -10.26
C ARG A 250 -9.29 5.91 -11.39
N GLY A 251 -8.42 6.36 -12.29
CA GLY A 251 -7.89 5.54 -13.38
C GLY A 251 -6.88 4.50 -12.88
N PHE A 252 -6.64 3.46 -13.69
CA PHE A 252 -5.52 2.53 -13.51
C PHE A 252 -4.22 3.32 -13.26
N PHE A 253 -3.28 2.74 -12.51
CA PHE A 253 -1.95 3.31 -12.31
C PHE A 253 -1.22 3.41 -13.66
N HIS A 254 -1.52 4.43 -14.45
CA HIS A 254 -0.67 4.84 -15.55
C HIS A 254 0.49 5.59 -14.93
N HIS A 255 1.70 5.12 -15.19
CA HIS A 255 2.91 5.89 -14.91
C HIS A 255 2.76 7.21 -15.69
N PRO A 256 2.83 8.39 -15.05
CA PRO A 256 2.61 9.67 -15.73
C PRO A 256 3.72 10.04 -16.74
N GLY A 257 4.50 9.06 -17.21
CA GLY A 257 5.80 9.29 -17.86
C GLY A 257 6.87 9.72 -16.86
N LEU A 258 8.10 9.87 -17.33
CA LEU A 258 9.13 10.60 -16.59
C LEU A 258 8.75 12.10 -16.59
N PRO A 259 9.04 12.85 -15.51
CA PRO A 259 8.80 14.28 -15.50
C PRO A 259 9.60 14.96 -16.62
N ASP A 260 8.97 15.90 -17.33
CA ASP A 260 9.70 16.75 -18.27
C ASP A 260 10.57 17.73 -17.48
N LEU A 261 11.88 17.47 -17.46
CA LEU A 261 12.86 18.26 -16.73
C LEU A 261 13.51 19.35 -17.59
N SER A 262 13.00 19.60 -18.81
CA SER A 262 13.56 20.59 -19.73
C SER A 262 13.44 22.04 -19.24
N THR A 263 12.39 22.32 -18.45
CA THR A 263 12.16 23.64 -17.87
C THR A 263 12.94 23.78 -16.56
N PRO A 264 13.71 24.87 -16.36
CA PRO A 264 14.35 25.19 -15.09
C PRO A 264 13.31 25.24 -13.96
N ALA A 265 13.66 24.73 -12.79
CA ALA A 265 12.71 24.59 -11.67
C ALA A 265 12.13 25.95 -11.23
N ASP A 266 12.95 26.99 -11.24
CA ASP A 266 12.56 28.36 -10.89
C ASP A 266 11.65 29.02 -11.94
N GLU A 267 11.57 28.48 -13.16
CA GLU A 267 10.70 28.94 -14.23
C GLU A 267 9.33 28.21 -14.29
N GLU A 268 9.15 27.14 -13.51
CA GLU A 268 7.89 26.39 -13.45
C GLU A 268 6.74 27.19 -12.79
N ASP A 269 5.51 26.76 -13.05
CA ASP A 269 4.31 27.44 -12.56
C ASP A 269 4.17 27.34 -11.03
N VAL A 270 3.93 28.50 -10.41
CA VAL A 270 3.82 28.64 -8.95
C VAL A 270 2.37 28.54 -8.51
N ASN A 271 2.05 27.43 -7.86
CA ASN A 271 0.71 27.08 -7.39
C ASN A 271 0.59 27.27 -5.87
N VAL A 272 0.38 28.51 -5.43
CA VAL A 272 0.34 28.85 -3.99
C VAL A 272 -1.04 29.37 -3.56
N SER A 273 -1.47 28.88 -2.40
CA SER A 273 -2.66 29.28 -1.65
C SER A 273 -2.28 29.84 -0.29
N CYS A 274 -2.57 31.12 -0.05
CA CYS A 274 -2.48 31.75 1.26
C CYS A 274 -3.48 32.92 1.35
N MET A 275 -3.84 33.32 2.58
CA MET A 275 -4.79 34.41 2.86
C MET A 275 -4.27 35.30 3.99
N PRO A 276 -4.64 36.61 4.04
CA PRO A 276 -4.28 37.49 5.16
C PRO A 276 -4.65 36.95 6.53
N SER A 277 -5.75 36.20 6.61
CA SER A 277 -6.32 35.65 7.84
C SER A 277 -5.64 34.36 8.34
N SER A 278 -4.72 33.77 7.57
CA SER A 278 -4.04 32.51 7.90
C SER A 278 -2.56 32.75 8.01
N GLN A 279 -1.87 32.28 9.07
CA GLN A 279 -0.42 32.41 9.14
C GLN A 279 0.31 31.41 8.23
N GLY A 280 -0.24 30.21 8.02
CA GLY A 280 0.33 29.22 7.11
C GLY A 280 -0.03 29.41 5.63
N SER A 281 0.58 28.59 4.79
CA SER A 281 0.39 28.57 3.33
C SER A 281 0.54 27.18 2.74
N VAL A 282 -0.07 26.94 1.58
CA VAL A 282 0.14 25.72 0.79
C VAL A 282 0.69 26.08 -0.58
N GLN A 283 1.81 25.47 -0.97
CA GLN A 283 2.34 25.47 -2.33
C GLN A 283 2.21 24.06 -2.91
N TYR A 284 1.72 23.90 -4.14
CA TYR A 284 1.73 22.61 -4.83
C TYR A 284 2.82 22.56 -5.90
N VAL A 285 3.51 21.44 -5.98
CA VAL A 285 4.57 21.18 -6.97
C VAL A 285 4.23 19.89 -7.72
N SER A 286 4.22 19.97 -9.06
CA SER A 286 4.02 18.81 -9.91
C SER A 286 5.34 18.06 -10.07
N HIS A 287 5.47 16.89 -9.45
CA HIS A 287 6.73 16.14 -9.54
C HIS A 287 6.55 14.64 -9.30
N TYR A 288 7.36 13.84 -10.00
CA TYR A 288 7.45 12.40 -9.82
C TYR A 288 8.83 12.03 -9.24
N LEU A 289 8.85 11.52 -8.01
CA LEU A 289 10.09 11.20 -7.28
C LEU A 289 10.71 9.89 -7.79
N LEU A 290 11.99 9.94 -8.16
CA LEU A 290 12.74 8.79 -8.68
C LEU A 290 13.64 8.12 -7.64
N ASP A 291 14.28 8.88 -6.75
CA ASP A 291 15.37 8.37 -5.89
C ASP A 291 15.40 8.94 -4.47
N GLY A 292 14.74 10.07 -4.25
CA GLY A 292 14.68 10.80 -2.98
C GLY A 292 15.33 12.19 -3.02
N ASP A 293 15.95 12.59 -4.14
CA ASP A 293 16.47 13.95 -4.28
C ASP A 293 15.32 14.96 -4.44
N LEU A 294 15.18 15.86 -3.47
CA LEU A 294 14.19 16.93 -3.47
C LEU A 294 14.76 18.26 -3.93
N THR A 295 16.00 18.34 -4.42
CA THR A 295 16.66 19.60 -4.82
C THR A 295 15.81 20.42 -5.78
N ARG A 296 15.19 19.78 -6.78
CA ARG A 296 14.29 20.43 -7.74
C ARG A 296 13.04 21.02 -7.06
N ILE A 297 12.49 20.32 -6.08
CA ILE A 297 11.32 20.78 -5.30
C ILE A 297 11.73 21.95 -4.40
N ILE A 298 12.88 21.88 -3.73
CA ILE A 298 13.41 22.95 -2.88
C ILE A 298 13.62 24.24 -3.69
N ALA A 299 14.14 24.14 -4.91
CA ALA A 299 14.36 25.28 -5.80
C ALA A 299 13.06 26.01 -6.19
N GLN A 300 11.90 25.34 -6.11
CA GLN A 300 10.59 25.92 -6.41
C GLN A 300 9.96 26.64 -5.22
N ILE A 301 10.42 26.40 -3.99
CA ILE A 301 9.83 26.99 -2.80
C ILE A 301 9.94 28.51 -2.88
N ILE A 302 8.82 29.21 -2.72
CA ILE A 302 8.81 30.66 -2.77
C ILE A 302 9.34 31.29 -1.47
N SER A 303 9.95 32.46 -1.56
CA SER A 303 10.50 33.14 -0.39
C SER A 303 9.39 33.63 0.56
N PRO A 304 9.71 33.86 1.85
CA PRO A 304 8.78 34.51 2.78
C PRO A 304 8.28 35.89 2.31
N SER A 305 9.12 36.65 1.61
CA SER A 305 8.73 37.95 1.03
C SER A 305 7.76 37.81 -0.15
N ALA A 306 7.92 36.77 -0.98
CA ALA A 306 6.97 36.42 -2.03
C ALA A 306 5.62 36.00 -1.43
N LEU A 307 5.63 35.17 -0.37
CA LEU A 307 4.42 34.78 0.35
C LEU A 307 3.65 36.00 0.90
N SER A 308 4.37 36.96 1.50
CA SER A 308 3.77 38.21 1.97
C SER A 308 3.14 39.01 0.83
N THR A 309 3.81 39.12 -0.31
CA THR A 309 3.29 39.77 -1.52
C THR A 309 1.98 39.13 -2.00
N ILE A 310 1.93 37.80 -2.11
CA ILE A 310 0.70 37.09 -2.51
C ILE A 310 -0.42 37.36 -1.51
N ARG A 311 -0.10 37.27 -0.22
CA ARG A 311 -1.05 37.38 0.88
C ARG A 311 -1.75 38.73 0.91
N HIS A 312 -1.01 39.82 0.68
CA HIS A 312 -1.53 41.19 0.76
C HIS A 312 -1.92 41.77 -0.60
N SER A 313 -1.84 40.98 -1.68
CA SER A 313 -2.27 41.43 -3.01
C SER A 313 -3.80 41.61 -3.04
N PRO A 314 -4.31 42.77 -3.49
CA PRO A 314 -5.76 43.02 -3.58
C PRO A 314 -6.46 42.16 -4.62
N THR A 315 -5.72 41.63 -5.61
CA THR A 315 -6.22 40.76 -6.68
C THR A 315 -5.31 39.55 -6.88
N PRO A 316 -5.84 38.36 -7.25
CA PRO A 316 -5.01 37.21 -7.57
C PRO A 316 -3.98 37.53 -8.64
N LEU A 317 -2.71 37.21 -8.38
CA LEU A 317 -1.63 37.41 -9.34
C LEU A 317 -1.82 36.52 -10.58
N SER A 318 -1.49 37.04 -11.76
CA SER A 318 -1.47 36.27 -13.00
C SER A 318 -0.35 35.20 -12.95
N PRO A 319 -0.47 34.09 -13.71
CA PRO A 319 0.58 33.06 -13.73
C PRO A 319 1.99 33.60 -14.06
N PRO A 320 2.18 34.50 -15.05
CA PRO A 320 3.49 35.11 -15.31
C PRO A 320 4.04 35.91 -14.12
N ALA A 321 3.17 36.66 -13.42
CA ALA A 321 3.58 37.41 -12.23
C ALA A 321 3.98 36.49 -11.07
N LYS A 322 3.30 35.34 -10.91
CA LYS A 322 3.67 34.33 -9.91
C LYS A 322 5.01 33.66 -10.24
N ARG A 323 5.28 33.38 -11.52
CA ARG A 323 6.57 32.81 -11.95
C ARG A 323 7.74 33.72 -11.60
N ALA A 324 7.59 35.03 -11.79
CA ALA A 324 8.61 36.04 -11.47
C ALA A 324 8.85 36.29 -9.97
N LEU A 325 8.10 35.64 -9.06
CA LEU A 325 8.31 35.81 -7.62
C LEU A 325 9.64 35.18 -7.17
N PRO A 326 10.36 35.80 -6.22
CA PRO A 326 11.62 35.26 -5.73
C PRO A 326 11.42 33.91 -5.02
N ARG A 327 12.32 32.97 -5.31
CA ARG A 327 12.43 31.66 -4.62
C ARG A 327 13.18 31.80 -3.30
N ALA A 328 12.95 30.88 -2.38
CA ALA A 328 13.70 30.77 -1.15
C ALA A 328 15.13 30.29 -1.45
N LEU A 329 16.11 30.80 -0.72
CA LEU A 329 17.46 30.25 -0.78
C LEU A 329 17.43 28.82 -0.23
N PRO A 330 18.02 27.81 -0.90
CA PRO A 330 18.02 26.43 -0.42
C PRO A 330 18.55 26.26 1.02
N SER A 331 19.54 27.07 1.41
CA SER A 331 20.10 27.12 2.77
C SER A 331 19.15 27.67 3.84
N SER A 332 18.10 28.40 3.43
CA SER A 332 17.05 28.90 4.32
C SER A 332 15.93 27.89 4.57
N VAL A 333 15.89 26.81 3.78
CA VAL A 333 14.89 25.76 3.91
C VAL A 333 15.38 24.68 4.88
N ARG A 334 14.61 24.46 5.94
CA ARG A 334 14.75 23.35 6.90
C ARG A 334 13.43 22.60 6.90
N ALA A 335 13.39 21.50 6.17
CA ALA A 335 12.15 20.79 5.85
C ALA A 335 11.95 19.56 6.72
N LEU A 336 10.70 19.35 7.13
CA LEU A 336 10.19 18.05 7.56
C LEU A 336 9.43 17.42 6.39
N VAL A 337 9.92 16.29 5.90
CA VAL A 337 9.27 15.54 4.83
C VAL A 337 8.28 14.56 5.44
N ILE A 338 7.04 14.59 4.96
CA ILE A 338 5.96 13.74 5.46
C ILE A 338 5.30 13.02 4.30
N ALA A 339 4.63 11.92 4.61
CA ALA A 339 3.67 11.34 3.68
C ALA A 339 2.61 10.54 4.44
N LEU A 340 1.37 10.65 4.00
CA LEU A 340 0.26 9.83 4.46
C LEU A 340 -0.21 8.92 3.33
N HIS A 341 -0.12 7.60 3.52
CA HIS A 341 -0.35 6.58 2.48
C HIS A 341 0.70 6.56 1.37
N SER A 342 1.97 6.69 1.72
CA SER A 342 3.07 6.47 0.78
C SER A 342 3.06 5.03 0.25
N CYS A 343 2.89 4.89 -1.05
CA CYS A 343 2.74 3.61 -1.74
C CYS A 343 4.08 3.15 -2.30
N GLY A 344 4.39 1.84 -2.16
CA GLY A 344 5.63 1.27 -2.71
C GLY A 344 6.89 2.03 -2.29
N ASN A 345 7.76 2.29 -3.26
CA ASN A 345 9.06 2.93 -3.03
C ASN A 345 8.98 4.42 -2.67
N LEU A 346 7.81 5.07 -2.75
CA LEU A 346 7.67 6.48 -2.35
C LEU A 346 8.11 6.69 -0.90
N LEU A 347 7.85 5.72 -0.02
CA LEU A 347 8.34 5.78 1.35
C LEU A 347 9.88 5.74 1.39
N HIS A 348 10.50 4.84 0.62
CA HIS A 348 11.96 4.69 0.54
C HIS A 348 12.60 5.99 0.02
N HIS A 349 12.02 6.60 -1.02
CA HIS A 349 12.47 7.88 -1.55
C HIS A 349 12.35 9.00 -0.51
N GLY A 350 11.25 9.04 0.24
CA GLY A 350 11.07 10.00 1.33
C GLY A 350 12.11 9.82 2.44
N LEU A 351 12.43 8.59 2.85
CA LEU A 351 13.50 8.33 3.82
C LEU A 351 14.89 8.74 3.27
N ARG A 352 15.19 8.41 2.01
CA ARG A 352 16.45 8.78 1.34
C ARG A 352 16.61 10.28 1.18
N SER A 353 15.53 11.04 1.09
CA SER A 353 15.59 12.51 1.05
C SER A 353 16.29 13.12 2.25
N LEU A 354 16.29 12.41 3.39
CA LEU A 354 17.05 12.82 4.56
C LEU A 354 18.54 12.91 4.22
N LEU A 355 19.11 11.98 3.46
CA LEU A 355 20.54 12.01 3.12
C LEU A 355 20.82 12.83 1.86
N LEU A 356 19.97 12.68 0.85
CA LEU A 356 20.20 13.24 -0.49
C LEU A 356 19.94 14.75 -0.55
N THR A 357 19.14 15.30 0.37
CA THR A 357 18.78 16.72 0.35
C THR A 357 19.20 17.41 1.67
N PRO A 358 20.23 18.28 1.64
CA PRO A 358 20.73 18.97 2.84
C PRO A 358 19.66 19.77 3.61
N SER A 359 18.68 20.33 2.90
CA SER A 359 17.58 21.10 3.49
C SER A 359 16.61 20.24 4.31
N VAL A 360 16.57 18.92 4.13
CA VAL A 360 15.70 18.02 4.91
C VAL A 360 16.33 17.73 6.27
N ARG A 361 15.60 18.01 7.35
CA ARG A 361 16.05 17.81 8.75
C ARG A 361 15.36 16.66 9.45
N ALA A 362 14.15 16.31 9.01
CA ALA A 362 13.41 15.19 9.55
C ALA A 362 12.49 14.57 8.50
N VAL A 363 12.12 13.32 8.71
CA VAL A 363 11.12 12.58 7.94
C VAL A 363 10.08 11.97 8.87
N ALA A 364 8.80 11.96 8.48
CA ALA A 364 7.73 11.26 9.20
C ALA A 364 6.76 10.61 8.20
N MET A 365 6.93 9.30 7.97
CA MET A 365 6.39 8.61 6.80
C MET A 365 5.44 7.49 7.18
N VAL A 366 4.21 7.51 6.67
CA VAL A 366 3.22 6.42 6.82
C VAL A 366 3.09 5.66 5.51
N GLY A 367 3.42 4.36 5.52
CA GLY A 367 3.29 3.46 4.37
C GLY A 367 1.92 2.77 4.30
N CYS A 368 1.46 2.34 3.11
CA CYS A 368 0.15 1.68 3.00
C CYS A 368 -0.01 0.56 1.95
N CYS A 369 0.76 0.57 0.86
CA CYS A 369 0.61 -0.35 -0.28
C CYS A 369 1.92 -1.08 -0.55
N TYR A 370 2.28 -2.03 0.30
CA TYR A 370 3.53 -2.78 0.16
C TYR A 370 3.58 -3.64 -1.10
N ASN A 371 2.44 -4.01 -1.68
CA ASN A 371 2.38 -4.72 -2.96
C ASN A 371 2.98 -3.91 -4.14
N LEU A 372 3.14 -2.60 -4.00
CA LEU A 372 3.79 -1.72 -4.98
C LEU A 372 5.28 -1.50 -4.67
N LEU A 373 5.78 -2.07 -3.57
CA LEU A 373 7.19 -2.08 -3.26
C LEU A 373 7.91 -3.02 -4.23
N THR A 374 9.08 -2.64 -4.70
CA THR A 374 9.93 -3.48 -5.56
C THR A 374 10.94 -4.25 -4.71
N GLU A 375 11.52 -5.33 -5.25
CA GLU A 375 12.63 -6.03 -4.58
C GLU A 375 13.96 -5.49 -5.07
N ARG A 376 14.85 -5.17 -4.12
CA ARG A 376 16.26 -4.88 -4.34
C ARG A 376 17.07 -6.14 -4.55
N LEU A 377 16.73 -7.18 -3.79
CA LEU A 377 17.39 -8.47 -3.86
C LEU A 377 16.57 -9.40 -4.75
N GLY A 378 17.19 -9.97 -5.77
CA GLY A 378 16.56 -11.00 -6.62
C GLY A 378 17.30 -12.34 -6.52
N PRO A 379 16.61 -13.47 -6.76
CA PRO A 379 15.15 -13.70 -6.71
C PRO A 379 14.63 -13.93 -5.26
N PRO A 380 13.32 -13.74 -4.94
CA PRO A 380 12.84 -13.78 -3.55
C PRO A 380 12.88 -15.13 -2.81
N THR A 381 13.20 -15.07 -1.52
CA THR A 381 13.32 -16.18 -0.56
C THR A 381 12.00 -16.91 -0.28
N PHE A 382 10.85 -16.26 -0.45
CA PHE A 382 9.53 -16.86 -0.21
C PHE A 382 9.00 -17.67 -1.40
N LYS A 383 9.82 -17.91 -2.43
CA LYS A 383 9.44 -18.81 -3.51
C LYS A 383 9.49 -20.24 -3.02
N LEU A 384 8.32 -20.85 -2.92
CA LEU A 384 8.19 -22.29 -3.02
C LEU A 384 7.76 -22.56 -4.45
N HIS A 385 8.73 -22.85 -5.32
CA HIS A 385 8.50 -23.15 -6.74
C HIS A 385 7.49 -24.30 -6.95
N GLU A 386 7.25 -25.08 -5.90
CA GLU A 386 6.32 -26.21 -5.81
C GLU A 386 4.86 -25.79 -5.60
N LEU A 387 4.60 -24.62 -5.01
CA LEU A 387 3.25 -24.20 -4.56
C LEU A 387 2.57 -23.16 -5.45
N ARG A 388 3.17 -22.78 -6.59
CA ARG A 388 2.63 -21.73 -7.45
C ARG A 388 2.79 -22.00 -8.94
N GLY A 389 1.75 -21.70 -9.71
CA GLY A 389 1.85 -21.63 -11.18
C GLY A 389 2.84 -20.55 -11.67
N ARG A 390 3.55 -20.82 -12.78
CA ARG A 390 4.47 -19.85 -13.42
C ARG A 390 3.72 -18.61 -13.89
N ASN A 391 4.23 -17.42 -13.56
CA ASN A 391 3.64 -16.14 -13.98
C ASN A 391 4.77 -15.20 -14.43
N ALA A 392 4.90 -15.02 -15.74
CA ALA A 392 5.98 -14.25 -16.36
C ALA A 392 6.10 -12.82 -15.80
N ARG A 393 4.98 -12.12 -15.57
CA ARG A 393 5.00 -10.78 -14.98
C ARG A 393 5.60 -10.77 -13.58
N LEU A 394 5.32 -11.80 -12.78
CA LEU A 394 5.87 -11.91 -11.44
C LEU A 394 7.35 -12.26 -11.51
N GLU A 395 7.74 -13.16 -12.41
CA GLU A 395 9.14 -13.51 -12.63
C GLU A 395 9.98 -12.29 -13.06
N ASP A 396 9.45 -11.43 -13.93
CA ASP A 396 10.11 -10.19 -14.35
C ASP A 396 10.29 -9.22 -13.18
N LEU A 397 9.22 -9.00 -12.38
CA LEU A 397 9.28 -8.12 -11.20
C LEU A 397 10.22 -8.65 -10.12
N GLU A 398 10.34 -9.98 -10.01
CA GLU A 398 11.23 -10.66 -9.07
C GLU A 398 12.71 -10.60 -9.48
N LYS A 399 12.99 -10.30 -10.76
CA LYS A 399 14.34 -10.16 -11.32
C LYS A 399 14.71 -8.71 -11.63
N ALA A 400 13.95 -7.75 -11.10
CA ALA A 400 14.16 -6.33 -11.39
C ALA A 400 15.40 -5.73 -10.69
N PHE A 401 15.85 -6.29 -9.57
CA PHE A 401 17.00 -5.82 -8.78
C PHE A 401 17.00 -4.30 -8.54
N ASP A 402 15.86 -3.76 -8.10
CA ASP A 402 15.68 -2.33 -7.96
C ASP A 402 16.51 -1.77 -6.79
N PRO A 403 17.51 -0.90 -7.00
CA PRO A 403 18.34 -0.36 -5.92
C PRO A 403 17.57 0.50 -4.90
N HIS A 404 16.32 0.87 -5.19
CA HIS A 404 15.40 1.57 -4.28
C HIS A 404 14.35 0.64 -3.64
N GLY A 405 14.35 -0.64 -3.99
CA GLY A 405 13.45 -1.65 -3.47
C GLY A 405 13.78 -2.10 -2.05
N PHE A 406 13.06 -3.11 -1.58
CA PHE A 406 13.29 -3.78 -0.30
C PHE A 406 14.35 -4.90 -0.43
N PRO A 407 15.23 -5.09 0.58
CA PRO A 407 15.41 -4.28 1.78
C PRO A 407 16.24 -3.02 1.55
N MET A 408 16.05 -2.01 2.39
CA MET A 408 16.87 -0.80 2.44
C MET A 408 18.13 -1.01 3.28
N SER A 409 17.99 -1.61 4.47
CA SER A 409 19.04 -1.71 5.47
C SER A 409 20.12 -2.72 5.08
N GLN A 410 21.37 -2.41 5.43
CA GLN A 410 22.48 -3.35 5.31
C GLN A 410 22.22 -4.60 6.15
N ARG A 411 21.67 -4.45 7.35
CA ARG A 411 21.32 -5.58 8.22
C ARG A 411 20.44 -6.62 7.55
N LEU A 412 19.40 -6.20 6.83
CA LEU A 412 18.51 -7.14 6.13
C LEU A 412 19.06 -7.55 4.77
N CYS A 413 19.85 -6.71 4.10
CA CYS A 413 20.51 -7.07 2.86
C CYS A 413 21.58 -8.15 3.05
N GLU A 414 22.23 -8.15 4.22
CA GLU A 414 23.36 -9.03 4.52
C GLU A 414 23.04 -10.17 5.48
N TYR A 415 21.78 -10.30 5.92
CA TYR A 415 21.39 -11.35 6.86
C TYR A 415 21.66 -12.74 6.28
N GLU A 416 22.38 -13.58 7.04
CA GLU A 416 22.65 -14.97 6.69
C GLU A 416 21.77 -15.89 7.54
N SER A 417 20.96 -16.71 6.86
CA SER A 417 20.04 -17.61 7.55
C SER A 417 20.80 -18.78 8.18
N LYS A 418 20.45 -19.13 9.42
CA LYS A 418 21.11 -20.21 10.17
C LYS A 418 20.79 -21.62 9.67
N ASP A 419 19.77 -21.76 8.84
CA ASP A 419 19.41 -23.03 8.21
C ASP A 419 20.38 -23.44 7.07
N GLY A 420 21.35 -22.58 6.72
CA GLY A 420 22.41 -22.87 5.75
C GLY A 420 21.93 -23.06 4.30
N GLN A 421 20.63 -22.89 4.05
CA GLN A 421 19.97 -23.10 2.76
C GLN A 421 19.58 -21.79 2.06
N GLY A 422 19.76 -20.64 2.71
CA GLY A 422 19.30 -19.35 2.21
C GLY A 422 20.39 -18.51 1.54
N ASP A 423 20.07 -17.94 0.37
CA ASP A 423 20.84 -16.83 -0.19
C ASP A 423 20.90 -15.66 0.80
N LYS A 424 22.07 -15.02 0.92
CA LYS A 424 22.28 -13.83 1.74
C LYS A 424 21.20 -12.76 1.51
N GLY A 425 20.59 -12.28 2.59
CA GLY A 425 19.59 -11.22 2.64
C GLY A 425 18.12 -11.69 2.73
N ILE A 426 17.27 -10.85 3.30
CA ILE A 426 15.82 -11.08 3.39
C ILE A 426 15.13 -10.55 2.14
N ARG A 427 14.20 -11.32 1.58
CA ARG A 427 13.47 -10.95 0.36
C ARG A 427 12.00 -11.25 0.52
N LEU A 428 11.13 -10.53 -0.17
CA LEU A 428 9.67 -10.74 -0.09
C LEU A 428 9.08 -10.96 -1.49
N ASN A 429 8.23 -11.99 -1.63
CA ASN A 429 7.49 -12.14 -2.88
C ASN A 429 6.23 -11.23 -2.89
N ILE A 430 5.58 -11.13 -4.05
CA ILE A 430 4.39 -10.26 -4.19
C ILE A 430 3.25 -10.64 -3.23
N THR A 431 3.09 -11.93 -2.91
CA THR A 431 2.05 -12.40 -1.99
C THR A 431 2.32 -11.85 -0.61
N ALA A 432 3.53 -12.02 -0.08
CA ALA A 432 3.90 -11.52 1.25
C ALA A 432 3.63 -10.01 1.36
N ARG A 433 4.02 -9.25 0.34
CA ARG A 433 3.79 -7.79 0.28
C ARG A 433 2.32 -7.41 0.16
N MET A 434 1.52 -8.16 -0.57
CA MET A 434 0.06 -7.96 -0.65
C MET A 434 -0.64 -8.30 0.67
N MET A 435 -0.09 -9.25 1.41
CA MET A 435 -0.64 -9.72 2.67
C MET A 435 -0.29 -8.79 3.84
N ALA A 436 0.87 -8.12 3.78
CA ALA A 436 1.33 -7.16 4.78
C ALA A 436 0.44 -5.91 4.96
N VAL A 437 -0.65 -5.75 4.18
CA VAL A 437 -1.58 -4.61 4.30
C VAL A 437 -2.94 -5.00 4.88
N GLN A 438 -3.08 -6.24 5.33
CA GLN A 438 -4.32 -6.78 5.88
C GLN A 438 -4.52 -6.34 7.32
N ALA A 439 -5.79 -6.28 7.72
CA ALA A 439 -6.18 -5.81 9.03
C ALA A 439 -7.13 -6.78 9.72
N PRO A 440 -6.66 -8.00 10.05
CA PRO A 440 -7.55 -9.08 10.47
C PRO A 440 -8.20 -8.80 11.83
N GLN A 441 -7.61 -7.98 12.70
CA GLN A 441 -8.21 -7.64 14.01
C GLN A 441 -9.56 -6.92 13.87
N ASN A 442 -9.79 -6.21 12.75
CA ASN A 442 -11.07 -5.54 12.46
C ASN A 442 -12.11 -6.47 11.81
N TRP A 443 -11.82 -7.77 11.65
CA TRP A 443 -12.73 -8.71 10.99
C TRP A 443 -13.87 -9.13 11.93
N GLY A 444 -15.03 -8.50 11.77
CA GLY A 444 -16.29 -8.90 12.40
C GLY A 444 -17.06 -9.94 11.58
N ARG A 445 -18.12 -10.52 12.16
CA ARG A 445 -18.87 -11.64 11.54
C ARG A 445 -19.38 -11.35 10.14
N GLU A 446 -20.01 -10.20 9.93
CA GLU A 446 -20.57 -9.82 8.62
C GLU A 446 -19.49 -9.54 7.58
N ASP A 447 -18.46 -8.77 7.95
CA ASP A 447 -17.34 -8.43 7.07
C ASP A 447 -16.54 -9.67 6.66
N SER A 448 -16.26 -10.57 7.62
CA SER A 448 -15.63 -11.87 7.40
C SER A 448 -16.45 -12.73 6.44
N ALA A 449 -17.76 -12.88 6.68
CA ALA A 449 -18.63 -13.68 5.82
C ALA A 449 -18.65 -13.16 4.38
N ALA A 450 -18.76 -11.83 4.19
CA ALA A 450 -18.72 -11.21 2.88
C ALA A 450 -17.33 -11.36 2.22
N PHE A 451 -16.26 -11.21 3.00
CA PHE A 451 -14.88 -11.36 2.54
C PHE A 451 -14.57 -12.78 2.08
N PHE A 452 -14.84 -13.79 2.90
CA PHE A 452 -14.60 -15.19 2.56
C PHE A 452 -15.47 -15.63 1.39
N LYS A 453 -16.74 -15.20 1.32
CA LYS A 453 -17.60 -15.48 0.16
C LYS A 453 -16.99 -14.96 -1.15
N ARG A 454 -16.44 -13.73 -1.16
CA ARG A 454 -15.79 -13.16 -2.34
C ARG A 454 -14.57 -13.97 -2.78
N HIS A 455 -13.74 -14.41 -1.84
CA HIS A 455 -12.55 -15.21 -2.15
C HIS A 455 -12.92 -16.62 -2.60
N PHE A 456 -13.91 -17.24 -1.95
CA PHE A 456 -14.49 -18.51 -2.35
C PHE A 456 -14.98 -18.48 -3.80
N PHE A 457 -15.79 -17.50 -4.19
CA PHE A 457 -16.26 -17.39 -5.58
C PHE A 457 -15.14 -17.12 -6.58
N ARG A 458 -14.08 -16.41 -6.20
CA ARG A 458 -12.91 -16.20 -7.08
C ARG A 458 -12.12 -17.48 -7.29
N ALA A 459 -11.87 -18.24 -6.23
CA ALA A 459 -11.19 -19.54 -6.31
C ALA A 459 -12.05 -20.57 -7.05
N LEU A 460 -13.37 -20.59 -6.81
CA LEU A 460 -14.29 -21.50 -7.48
C LEU A 460 -14.40 -21.18 -8.98
N LEU A 461 -14.43 -19.89 -9.36
CA LEU A 461 -14.37 -19.51 -10.77
C LEU A 461 -13.04 -19.93 -11.42
N GLN A 462 -11.93 -19.87 -10.69
CA GLN A 462 -10.65 -20.38 -11.18
C GLN A 462 -10.69 -21.89 -11.43
N ARG A 463 -11.34 -22.67 -10.55
CA ARG A 463 -11.59 -24.10 -10.77
C ARG A 463 -12.39 -24.34 -12.05
N VAL A 464 -13.47 -23.59 -12.26
CA VAL A 464 -14.29 -23.67 -13.48
C VAL A 464 -13.42 -23.41 -14.72
N PHE A 465 -12.51 -22.43 -14.68
CA PHE A 465 -11.60 -22.18 -15.79
C PHE A 465 -10.63 -23.33 -16.07
N VAL A 466 -10.16 -24.03 -15.05
CA VAL A 466 -9.32 -25.23 -15.21
C VAL A 466 -10.13 -26.36 -15.83
N ASP A 467 -11.34 -26.63 -15.35
CA ASP A 467 -12.20 -27.70 -15.86
C ASP A 467 -12.67 -27.45 -17.32
N LEU A 468 -12.82 -26.19 -17.71
CA LEU A 468 -13.10 -25.77 -19.09
C LEU A 468 -11.86 -25.74 -19.99
N GLY A 469 -10.67 -26.07 -19.49
CA GLY A 469 -9.41 -26.03 -20.24
C GLY A 469 -8.95 -24.63 -20.63
N LEU A 470 -9.47 -23.58 -19.98
CA LEU A 470 -9.11 -22.19 -20.24
C LEU A 470 -7.82 -21.76 -19.54
N VAL A 471 -7.47 -22.46 -18.46
CA VAL A 471 -6.24 -22.30 -17.69
C VAL A 471 -5.64 -23.68 -17.42
N ASN A 472 -4.31 -23.80 -17.41
CA ASN A 472 -3.67 -25.08 -17.11
C ASN A 472 -3.94 -25.54 -15.67
N ALA A 473 -4.07 -26.86 -15.50
CA ALA A 473 -4.01 -27.47 -14.18
C ALA A 473 -2.60 -27.26 -13.55
N PRO A 474 -2.51 -27.17 -12.21
CA PRO A 474 -1.21 -27.12 -11.53
C PRO A 474 -0.37 -28.38 -11.74
N ARG A 475 0.94 -28.30 -11.45
CA ARG A 475 1.90 -29.40 -11.65
C ARG A 475 1.53 -30.65 -10.84
N ALA A 476 1.69 -31.82 -11.45
CA ALA A 476 1.60 -33.12 -10.76
C ALA A 476 2.81 -33.32 -9.82
N GLY A 477 2.60 -33.91 -8.62
CA GLY A 477 3.68 -34.29 -7.69
C GLY A 477 4.04 -33.28 -6.60
N TRP A 478 3.17 -32.31 -6.30
CA TRP A 478 3.50 -31.26 -5.33
C TRP A 478 3.42 -31.71 -3.85
N ALA A 479 2.56 -32.68 -3.50
CA ALA A 479 2.40 -33.16 -2.13
C ALA A 479 3.66 -33.86 -1.57
N THR A 480 4.44 -34.53 -2.42
CA THR A 480 5.68 -35.21 -2.01
C THR A 480 6.79 -34.24 -1.59
N ALA A 481 6.76 -32.97 -2.02
CA ALA A 481 7.73 -31.96 -1.62
C ALA A 481 7.39 -31.26 -0.28
N ALA A 482 6.11 -31.30 0.13
CA ALA A 482 5.68 -30.80 1.43
C ALA A 482 6.12 -31.73 2.58
N GLU A 483 6.20 -33.05 2.32
CA GLU A 483 6.46 -34.10 3.32
C GLU A 483 7.93 -34.55 3.43
N GLY A 484 8.83 -34.12 2.53
CA GLY A 484 10.23 -34.56 2.51
C GLY A 484 11.13 -33.94 3.58
N GLN A 485 11.57 -34.75 4.56
CA GLN A 485 12.84 -34.59 5.27
C GLN A 485 13.99 -35.06 4.36
N GLY A 486 14.93 -34.17 4.03
CA GLY A 486 16.27 -34.54 3.54
C GLY A 486 16.42 -34.72 2.03
N ASP A 487 17.58 -34.23 1.55
CA ASP A 487 18.18 -34.30 0.22
C ASP A 487 17.50 -33.60 -0.96
N ALA A 488 18.00 -32.39 -1.22
CA ALA A 488 18.07 -31.84 -2.56
C ALA A 488 18.85 -32.83 -3.45
N CYS A 489 18.14 -33.54 -4.32
CA CYS A 489 18.78 -34.16 -5.48
C CYS A 489 19.12 -33.04 -6.48
N ASP A 490 20.31 -32.48 -6.30
CA ASP A 490 21.03 -31.71 -7.31
C ASP A 490 21.42 -32.68 -8.44
N GLY A 491 20.54 -32.83 -9.44
CA GLY A 491 20.69 -33.92 -10.39
C GLY A 491 19.58 -34.05 -11.44
N CYS A 492 19.06 -32.95 -11.95
CA CYS A 492 18.53 -32.95 -13.31
C CYS A 492 19.20 -31.78 -14.05
N GLU A 493 20.27 -32.12 -14.76
CA GLU A 493 20.87 -31.27 -15.79
C GLU A 493 19.74 -30.83 -16.74
N ASP A 494 19.35 -29.57 -16.64
CA ASP A 494 18.50 -28.91 -17.62
C ASP A 494 19.35 -28.81 -18.90
N SER A 495 19.14 -29.77 -19.79
CA SER A 495 19.80 -29.84 -21.08
C SER A 495 19.54 -28.53 -21.82
N GLY A 496 20.57 -27.68 -21.84
CA GLY A 496 20.59 -26.44 -22.57
C GLY A 496 20.26 -26.67 -24.04
N GLN A 497 19.07 -26.24 -24.43
CA GLN A 497 18.85 -25.69 -25.76
C GLN A 497 18.31 -24.29 -25.58
N GLY A 498 19.25 -23.33 -25.58
CA GLY A 498 18.95 -21.93 -25.73
C GLY A 498 18.22 -21.73 -27.06
N LEU A 499 16.97 -21.30 -26.97
CA LEU A 499 16.33 -20.54 -28.04
C LEU A 499 16.63 -19.07 -27.76
N GLU A 500 17.79 -18.62 -28.23
CA GLU A 500 17.98 -17.21 -28.60
C GLU A 500 17.00 -16.91 -29.74
N GLY A 501 15.79 -16.51 -29.37
CA GLY A 501 14.82 -15.91 -30.28
C GLY A 501 14.90 -14.40 -30.12
N THR A 502 15.56 -13.74 -31.08
CA THR A 502 15.34 -12.33 -31.38
C THR A 502 13.83 -12.03 -31.35
N ARG A 503 13.43 -11.02 -30.59
CA ARG A 503 12.07 -10.48 -30.63
C ARG A 503 11.83 -9.91 -32.03
N GLU A 504 11.30 -10.73 -32.93
CA GLU A 504 10.58 -10.23 -34.09
C GLU A 504 9.20 -9.78 -33.62
N GLU A 505 8.93 -8.49 -33.82
CA GLU A 505 7.61 -7.91 -33.66
C GLU A 505 6.66 -8.54 -34.69
N GLY A 506 5.68 -9.29 -34.20
CA GLY A 506 4.46 -9.57 -34.94
C GLY A 506 4.38 -10.91 -35.66
N GLU A 507 4.37 -12.04 -34.93
CA GLU A 507 3.74 -13.28 -35.39
C GLU A 507 2.97 -13.95 -34.24
N GLY A 508 1.76 -14.45 -34.55
CA GLY A 508 0.73 -14.82 -33.59
C GLY A 508 1.12 -15.96 -32.67
N LYS A 509 1.07 -15.74 -31.36
CA LYS A 509 0.94 -16.85 -30.39
C LYS A 509 -0.38 -17.56 -30.68
N ASP A 510 -0.33 -18.88 -30.90
CA ASP A 510 -1.53 -19.72 -31.02
C ASP A 510 -2.51 -19.41 -29.88
N GLU A 511 -3.66 -18.81 -30.19
CA GLU A 511 -4.71 -18.43 -29.23
C GLU A 511 -5.37 -19.65 -28.53
N ASP A 512 -5.01 -20.86 -28.95
CA ASP A 512 -5.57 -22.12 -28.45
C ASP A 512 -4.76 -22.81 -27.36
N THR A 513 -3.55 -22.36 -27.04
CA THR A 513 -2.79 -22.97 -25.94
C THR A 513 -3.22 -22.38 -24.58
N PRO A 514 -3.63 -23.20 -23.58
CA PRO A 514 -3.97 -22.69 -22.27
C PRO A 514 -2.77 -21.99 -21.62
N SER A 515 -3.02 -20.81 -21.05
CA SER A 515 -2.00 -19.91 -20.52
C SER A 515 -2.09 -19.79 -19.00
N ASN A 516 -0.94 -19.74 -18.33
CA ASN A 516 -0.84 -19.49 -16.88
C ASN A 516 -0.97 -17.99 -16.53
N GLU A 517 -1.15 -17.12 -17.53
CA GLU A 517 -1.35 -15.70 -17.27
C GLU A 517 -2.67 -15.46 -16.50
N PRO A 518 -2.64 -14.61 -15.45
CA PRO A 518 -3.77 -14.42 -14.56
C PRO A 518 -4.94 -13.71 -15.25
N VAL A 519 -6.16 -14.16 -14.96
CA VAL A 519 -7.40 -13.52 -15.43
C VAL A 519 -7.77 -12.35 -14.51
N ILE A 520 -7.79 -11.13 -15.06
CA ILE A 520 -8.08 -9.92 -14.28
C ILE A 520 -9.54 -9.51 -14.46
N LEU A 521 -10.43 -10.09 -13.64
CA LEU A 521 -11.87 -9.75 -13.66
C LEU A 521 -12.20 -8.46 -12.89
N GLY A 522 -11.36 -8.02 -11.96
CA GLY A 522 -11.63 -6.88 -11.06
C GLY A 522 -12.85 -7.12 -10.14
N SER A 523 -13.49 -6.04 -9.66
CA SER A 523 -14.71 -6.12 -8.83
C SER A 523 -15.98 -6.29 -9.67
N LEU A 524 -16.95 -7.05 -9.17
CA LEU A 524 -18.30 -7.19 -9.74
C LEU A 524 -19.34 -6.37 -8.95
N PRO A 525 -20.54 -6.12 -9.50
CA PRO A 525 -21.63 -5.46 -8.76
C PRO A 525 -22.03 -6.25 -7.51
N LYS A 526 -22.46 -5.57 -6.42
CA LYS A 526 -22.82 -6.22 -5.14
C LYS A 526 -23.79 -7.41 -5.30
N ARG A 527 -24.78 -7.29 -6.18
CA ARG A 527 -25.77 -8.35 -6.49
C ARG A 527 -25.14 -9.65 -7.03
N ALA A 528 -23.96 -9.57 -7.64
CA ALA A 528 -23.25 -10.73 -8.17
C ALA A 528 -22.76 -11.66 -7.05
N TYR A 529 -22.66 -11.17 -5.80
CA TYR A 529 -22.16 -11.96 -4.67
C TYR A 529 -23.28 -12.60 -3.83
N ALA A 530 -24.51 -12.67 -4.35
CA ALA A 530 -25.62 -13.33 -3.65
C ALA A 530 -25.36 -14.85 -3.54
N SER A 531 -25.13 -15.50 -4.68
CA SER A 531 -24.72 -16.91 -4.85
C SER A 531 -23.71 -17.02 -6.00
N PHE A 532 -23.19 -18.22 -6.27
CA PHE A 532 -22.17 -18.40 -7.31
C PHE A 532 -22.74 -18.20 -8.73
N LEU A 533 -24.00 -18.56 -8.98
CA LEU A 533 -24.63 -18.39 -10.29
C LEU A 533 -24.65 -16.93 -10.78
N PRO A 534 -25.20 -15.95 -10.05
CA PRO A 534 -25.11 -14.53 -10.39
C PRO A 534 -23.66 -14.03 -10.51
N TYR A 535 -22.73 -14.63 -9.78
CA TYR A 535 -21.31 -14.29 -9.86
C TYR A 535 -20.72 -14.68 -11.22
N VAL A 536 -20.95 -15.92 -11.67
CA VAL A 536 -20.51 -16.42 -12.98
C VAL A 536 -21.13 -15.62 -14.13
N ARG A 537 -22.45 -15.37 -14.09
CA ARG A 537 -23.13 -14.59 -15.14
C ARG A 537 -22.62 -13.14 -15.20
N ALA A 538 -22.35 -12.52 -14.05
CA ALA A 538 -21.75 -11.19 -14.01
C ALA A 538 -20.29 -11.18 -14.48
N ALA A 539 -19.54 -12.26 -14.24
CA ALA A 539 -18.18 -12.42 -14.73
C ALA A 539 -18.14 -12.51 -16.26
N ALA A 540 -18.98 -13.37 -16.85
CA ALA A 540 -19.12 -13.51 -18.31
C ALA A 540 -19.48 -12.17 -18.96
N ALA A 541 -20.55 -11.51 -18.48
CA ALA A 541 -20.98 -10.21 -18.99
C ALA A 541 -19.91 -9.12 -18.89
N LYS A 542 -19.01 -9.19 -17.90
CA LYS A 542 -17.90 -8.25 -17.76
C LYS A 542 -16.77 -8.55 -18.74
N LEU A 543 -16.45 -9.82 -18.94
CA LEU A 543 -15.44 -10.26 -19.91
C LEU A 543 -15.88 -9.96 -21.36
N ALA A 544 -17.18 -10.09 -21.67
CA ALA A 544 -17.74 -9.71 -22.97
C ALA A 544 -17.52 -8.22 -23.32
N LYS A 545 -17.53 -7.35 -22.32
CA LYS A 545 -17.35 -5.89 -22.44
C LYS A 545 -15.90 -5.45 -22.29
N HIS A 546 -14.96 -6.38 -22.33
CA HIS A 546 -13.55 -6.07 -22.17
C HIS A 546 -13.01 -5.43 -23.45
N GLU A 547 -12.76 -4.12 -23.40
CA GLU A 547 -12.39 -3.34 -24.59
C GLU A 547 -10.87 -3.15 -24.72
N THR A 548 -10.10 -3.10 -23.62
CA THR A 548 -8.62 -2.95 -23.65
C THR A 548 -7.94 -3.35 -22.34
N HIS A 549 -6.91 -4.22 -22.38
CA HIS A 549 -5.96 -4.41 -21.28
C HIS A 549 -4.60 -4.92 -21.81
N PRO A 550 -3.44 -4.38 -21.36
CA PRO A 550 -2.13 -4.76 -21.89
C PRO A 550 -1.75 -6.23 -21.68
N SER A 551 -2.31 -6.88 -20.66
CA SER A 551 -1.99 -8.26 -20.24
C SER A 551 -3.16 -9.24 -20.37
N PHE A 552 -4.27 -8.83 -20.99
CA PHE A 552 -5.41 -9.71 -21.21
C PHE A 552 -6.10 -9.33 -22.53
N SER A 553 -5.85 -10.10 -23.59
CA SER A 553 -6.33 -9.76 -24.93
C SER A 553 -7.85 -9.81 -25.01
N VAL A 554 -8.42 -8.98 -25.89
CA VAL A 554 -9.88 -8.97 -26.15
C VAL A 554 -10.35 -10.34 -26.66
N GLY A 555 -9.55 -11.01 -27.51
CA GLY A 555 -9.85 -12.37 -27.99
C GLY A 555 -9.95 -13.38 -26.84
N ARG A 556 -8.96 -13.38 -25.94
CA ARG A 556 -8.98 -14.24 -24.74
C ARG A 556 -10.16 -13.92 -23.82
N ALA A 557 -10.47 -12.64 -23.61
CA ALA A 557 -11.62 -12.23 -22.81
C ALA A 557 -12.95 -12.76 -23.38
N ARG A 558 -13.13 -12.69 -24.70
CA ARG A 558 -14.30 -13.24 -25.40
C ARG A 558 -14.38 -14.76 -25.30
N LYS A 559 -13.26 -15.48 -25.46
CA LYS A 559 -13.19 -16.94 -25.28
C LYS A 559 -13.67 -17.35 -23.89
N PHE A 560 -13.20 -16.67 -22.85
CA PHE A 560 -13.64 -16.92 -21.46
C PHE A 560 -15.12 -16.58 -21.27
N SER A 561 -15.60 -15.46 -21.82
CA SER A 561 -17.01 -15.08 -21.75
C SER A 561 -17.91 -16.15 -22.36
N ASN A 562 -17.61 -16.58 -23.59
CA ASN A 562 -18.41 -17.56 -24.32
C ASN A 562 -18.45 -18.90 -23.59
N ALA A 563 -17.32 -19.34 -23.03
CA ALA A 563 -17.25 -20.58 -22.27
C ALA A 563 -18.09 -20.52 -20.98
N LEU A 564 -18.09 -19.39 -20.26
CA LEU A 564 -18.95 -19.20 -19.09
C LEU A 564 -20.44 -19.07 -19.45
N ASP A 565 -20.76 -18.42 -20.58
CA ASP A 565 -22.13 -18.31 -21.08
C ASP A 565 -22.67 -19.66 -21.56
N GLY A 566 -21.79 -20.56 -22.01
CA GLY A 566 -22.13 -21.92 -22.43
C GLY A 566 -22.50 -22.87 -21.28
N LEU A 567 -22.13 -22.56 -20.04
CA LEU A 567 -22.54 -23.35 -18.87
C LEU A 567 -24.03 -23.15 -18.58
N SER A 568 -24.76 -24.25 -18.36
CA SER A 568 -26.12 -24.22 -17.84
C SER A 568 -26.17 -23.76 -16.38
N ASP A 569 -27.35 -23.31 -15.92
CA ASP A 569 -27.52 -22.89 -14.52
C ASP A 569 -27.27 -24.07 -13.56
N ASP A 570 -27.71 -25.28 -13.91
CA ASP A 570 -27.53 -26.49 -13.11
C ASP A 570 -26.04 -26.87 -12.97
N GLU A 571 -25.25 -26.74 -14.03
CA GLU A 571 -23.80 -26.99 -13.98
C GLU A 571 -23.11 -26.01 -13.01
N VAL A 572 -23.49 -24.72 -13.06
CA VAL A 572 -22.91 -23.71 -12.16
C VAL A 572 -23.31 -23.96 -10.71
N LEU A 573 -24.56 -24.34 -10.45
CA LEU A 573 -25.02 -24.70 -9.11
C LEU A 573 -24.31 -25.94 -8.57
N ALA A 574 -24.07 -26.94 -9.42
CA ALA A 574 -23.34 -28.15 -9.03
C ALA A 574 -21.89 -27.86 -8.58
N TYR A 575 -21.23 -26.84 -9.15
CA TYR A 575 -19.93 -26.37 -8.64
C TYR A 575 -20.03 -25.79 -7.23
N GLU A 576 -21.02 -24.95 -6.97
CA GLU A 576 -21.20 -24.35 -5.64
C GLU A 576 -21.49 -25.42 -4.58
N GLU A 577 -22.34 -26.41 -4.90
CA GLU A 577 -22.65 -27.54 -4.02
C GLU A 577 -21.43 -28.42 -3.75
N ARG A 578 -20.68 -28.81 -4.79
CA ARG A 578 -19.51 -29.69 -4.68
C ARG A 578 -18.41 -29.12 -3.78
N TYR A 579 -18.22 -27.80 -3.80
CA TYR A 579 -17.14 -27.13 -3.07
C TYR A 579 -17.61 -26.38 -1.80
N ALA A 580 -18.88 -26.52 -1.42
CA ALA A 580 -19.47 -25.77 -0.32
C ALA A 580 -18.75 -26.01 1.02
N ALA A 581 -18.35 -27.26 1.30
CA ALA A 581 -17.68 -27.64 2.54
C ALA A 581 -16.27 -27.00 2.65
N GLN A 582 -15.52 -27.00 1.55
CA GLN A 582 -14.15 -26.48 1.46
C GLN A 582 -14.09 -24.95 1.51
N LYS A 583 -15.24 -24.26 1.51
CA LYS A 583 -15.29 -22.82 1.79
C LYS A 583 -14.72 -22.50 3.18
N LYS A 584 -14.98 -23.35 4.18
CA LYS A 584 -14.44 -23.17 5.54
C LYS A 584 -12.93 -23.31 5.53
N ASP A 585 -12.41 -24.33 4.86
CA ASP A 585 -10.98 -24.58 4.68
C ASP A 585 -10.25 -23.36 4.09
N LEU A 586 -10.83 -22.78 3.03
CA LEU A 586 -10.31 -21.55 2.43
C LEU A 586 -10.32 -20.39 3.42
N SER A 587 -11.38 -20.27 4.22
CA SER A 587 -11.51 -19.22 5.23
C SER A 587 -10.46 -19.37 6.32
N VAL A 588 -10.14 -20.59 6.75
CA VAL A 588 -9.11 -20.90 7.74
C VAL A 588 -7.72 -20.55 7.23
N VAL A 589 -7.35 -21.02 6.03
CA VAL A 589 -6.03 -20.73 5.46
C VAL A 589 -5.85 -19.24 5.27
N TRP A 590 -6.85 -18.53 4.75
CA TRP A 590 -6.81 -17.07 4.67
C TRP A 590 -6.65 -16.47 6.09
N SER A 591 -7.46 -16.86 7.07
CA SER A 591 -7.31 -16.31 8.44
C SER A 591 -5.88 -16.44 8.99
N LEU A 592 -5.24 -17.59 8.78
CA LEU A 592 -3.83 -17.81 9.12
C LEU A 592 -2.88 -16.92 8.30
N MET A 593 -3.03 -16.85 6.98
CA MET A 593 -2.20 -15.99 6.15
C MET A 593 -2.31 -14.51 6.55
N ALA A 594 -3.52 -14.03 6.86
CA ALA A 594 -3.78 -12.65 7.27
C ALA A 594 -3.12 -12.33 8.61
N PHE A 595 -3.28 -13.25 9.56
CA PHE A 595 -2.73 -13.16 10.89
C PHE A 595 -1.19 -13.15 10.85
N SER A 596 -0.58 -14.10 10.13
CA SER A 596 0.87 -14.21 9.99
C SER A 596 1.48 -13.00 9.27
N ALA A 597 0.76 -12.36 8.36
CA ALA A 597 1.25 -11.20 7.62
C ALA A 597 1.60 -9.98 8.50
N GLY A 598 1.14 -9.93 9.75
CA GLY A 598 1.59 -8.94 10.74
C GLY A 598 3.12 -8.94 10.93
N VAL A 599 3.75 -10.11 10.83
CA VAL A 599 5.22 -10.27 10.90
C VAL A 599 5.91 -9.77 9.62
N ILE A 600 5.26 -9.90 8.45
CA ILE A 600 5.80 -9.34 7.20
C ILE A 600 5.79 -7.80 7.25
N GLU A 601 4.69 -7.19 7.71
CA GLU A 601 4.65 -5.74 7.90
C GLU A 601 5.70 -5.27 8.92
N ALA A 602 5.86 -6.02 10.02
CA ALA A 602 6.91 -5.76 10.99
C ALA A 602 8.30 -5.80 10.36
N THR A 603 8.58 -6.79 9.51
CA THR A 603 9.85 -6.91 8.77
C THR A 603 10.12 -5.69 7.89
N ILE A 604 9.10 -5.22 7.16
CA ILE A 604 9.20 -4.04 6.29
C ILE A 604 9.42 -2.76 7.10
N LEU A 605 8.76 -2.60 8.24
CA LEU A 605 8.91 -1.41 9.09
C LEU A 605 10.26 -1.40 9.82
N VAL A 606 10.70 -2.55 10.32
CA VAL A 606 12.02 -2.73 10.94
C VAL A 606 13.14 -2.45 9.97
N ASP A 607 13.03 -2.91 8.72
CA ASP A 607 14.01 -2.61 7.66
C ASP A 607 14.29 -1.11 7.55
N ARG A 608 13.23 -0.31 7.51
CA ARG A 608 13.31 1.15 7.36
C ARG A 608 13.90 1.81 8.59
N TRP A 609 13.55 1.31 9.77
CA TRP A 609 14.12 1.78 11.02
C TRP A 609 15.60 1.43 11.15
N CYS A 610 15.99 0.19 10.84
CA CYS A 610 17.38 -0.23 10.77
C CYS A 610 18.17 0.63 9.78
N TRP A 611 17.61 0.87 8.59
CA TRP A 611 18.24 1.72 7.60
C TRP A 611 18.49 3.13 8.14
N LEU A 612 17.51 3.76 8.81
CA LEU A 612 17.70 5.07 9.44
C LEU A 612 18.81 5.03 10.51
N LYS A 613 18.84 3.99 11.34
CA LYS A 613 19.86 3.81 12.39
C LYS A 613 21.27 3.59 11.85
N GLU A 614 21.39 3.03 10.64
CA GLU A 614 22.66 2.83 9.95
C GLU A 614 23.25 4.14 9.40
N GLN A 615 22.46 5.22 9.30
CA GLN A 615 22.94 6.48 8.71
C GLN A 615 23.65 7.36 9.75
N GLU A 616 24.89 7.74 9.46
CA GLU A 616 25.70 8.59 10.35
C GLU A 616 25.05 9.95 10.65
N GLN A 617 24.23 10.47 9.74
CA GLN A 617 23.59 11.78 9.85
C GLN A 617 22.32 11.77 10.72
N VAL A 618 21.80 10.59 11.07
CA VAL A 618 20.55 10.43 11.84
C VAL A 618 20.87 10.37 13.34
N GLU A 619 20.21 11.21 14.12
CA GLU A 619 20.33 11.27 15.59
C GLU A 619 19.32 10.34 16.24
N GLU A 620 18.05 10.53 15.89
CA GLU A 620 16.92 9.76 16.43
C GLU A 620 16.14 9.08 15.30
N ALA A 621 15.71 7.85 15.53
CA ALA A 621 14.82 7.12 14.65
C ALA A 621 13.91 6.18 15.43
N TRP A 622 12.63 6.15 15.06
CA TRP A 622 11.64 5.30 15.72
C TRP A 622 10.45 4.98 14.79
N VAL A 623 9.64 4.02 15.24
CA VAL A 623 8.35 3.67 14.67
C VAL A 623 7.30 3.78 15.78
N GLU A 624 6.14 4.38 15.50
CA GLU A 624 5.04 4.43 16.47
C GLU A 624 3.67 4.45 15.78
N SER A 625 2.62 4.15 16.55
CA SER A 625 1.24 4.26 16.08
C SER A 625 0.73 5.70 16.17
N VAL A 626 0.18 6.22 15.08
CA VAL A 626 -0.38 7.59 14.97
C VAL A 626 -1.89 7.63 14.75
N PHE A 627 -2.54 6.48 14.53
CA PHE A 627 -3.99 6.36 14.34
C PHE A 627 -4.58 5.21 15.18
N GLY A 628 -5.83 5.37 15.60
CA GLY A 628 -6.65 4.27 16.08
C GLY A 628 -6.80 3.17 15.01
N TYR A 629 -6.37 1.95 15.35
CA TYR A 629 -6.31 0.82 14.43
C TYR A 629 -7.68 0.43 13.83
N GLU A 630 -8.75 0.51 14.62
CA GLU A 630 -10.11 0.20 14.19
C GLU A 630 -10.55 1.06 12.99
N VAL A 631 -10.11 2.32 12.95
CA VAL A 631 -10.49 3.29 11.91
C VAL A 631 -9.48 3.29 10.77
N SER A 632 -8.18 3.26 11.09
CA SER A 632 -7.11 3.15 10.10
C SER A 632 -6.03 2.17 10.55
N PRO A 633 -6.09 0.90 10.08
CA PRO A 633 -5.12 -0.14 10.46
C PRO A 633 -3.67 0.13 10.09
N ARG A 634 -3.46 1.00 9.08
CA ARG A 634 -2.14 1.41 8.60
C ARG A 634 -1.69 2.59 9.43
N ASN A 635 -1.48 2.32 10.71
CA ASN A 635 -1.30 3.32 11.74
C ASN A 635 0.15 3.61 12.11
N MET A 636 1.13 2.97 11.47
CA MET A 636 2.53 3.14 11.81
C MET A 636 3.18 4.28 11.02
N VAL A 637 3.83 5.20 11.74
CA VAL A 637 4.74 6.20 11.17
C VAL A 637 6.17 5.77 11.41
N VAL A 638 7.04 5.93 10.40
CA VAL A 638 8.50 5.80 10.52
C VAL A 638 9.09 7.21 10.57
N VAL A 639 9.83 7.51 11.63
CA VAL A 639 10.43 8.84 11.86
C VAL A 639 11.93 8.75 11.93
N GLY A 640 12.60 9.73 11.31
CA GLY A 640 14.04 9.94 11.42
C GLY A 640 14.34 11.43 11.53
N VAL A 641 15.23 11.81 12.45
CA VAL A 641 15.63 13.20 12.71
C VAL A 641 17.15 13.29 12.58
N LYS A 642 17.64 14.28 11.83
CA LYS A 642 19.07 14.52 11.66
C LYS A 642 19.73 15.04 12.93
N LYS A 643 21.03 14.74 13.03
CA LYS A 643 21.95 15.40 13.96
C LYS A 643 21.96 16.91 13.79
N ARG A 644 22.36 17.59 14.85
CA ARG A 644 22.68 19.01 14.85
C ARG A 644 23.84 19.26 13.86
N GLU A 645 23.75 20.33 13.10
CA GLU A 645 24.93 20.81 12.35
C GLU A 645 25.86 21.49 13.34
N ASP A 646 27.06 20.93 13.54
CA ASP A 646 28.10 21.63 14.28
C ASP A 646 28.52 22.88 13.52
N ALA A 647 28.62 24.00 14.23
CA ALA A 647 28.98 25.30 13.65
C ALA A 647 30.39 25.34 13.03
N SER A 648 31.18 24.27 13.17
CA SER A 648 32.55 24.14 12.63
C SER A 648 32.63 23.73 11.16
N ASP A 649 31.54 23.22 10.56
CA ASP A 649 31.50 22.76 9.16
C ASP A 649 30.88 23.79 8.19
N ARG A 650 30.77 25.06 8.60
CA ARG A 650 30.28 26.18 7.76
C ARG A 650 31.37 27.11 7.26
#